data_AF-A0A345T4I5-F1
#
_entry.id   AF-A0A345T4I5-F1
#
_cell.length_a   1.000
_cell.length_b   1.000
_cell.length_c   1.000
_cell.angle_alpha   90.00
_cell.angle_beta   90.00
_cell.angle_gamma   90.00
#
_symmetry.space_group_name_H-M   'P 1'
#
loop_
_entity.id
_entity.type
_entity.pdbx_description
1 polymer ?
#
loop_
_entity_poly.entity_id
_entity_poly.type
_entity_poly.pdbx_seq_one_letter_code
_entity_poly.pdbx_strand_id
1 'polypeptide(L)'
;MTAPPTDDSSPAVDPELAHYLAQHAAPAACADALIRDGQGRILLVDPTYKEGWDLPGGMLEDEEPVRALAREVDEELGLAIEVGRLLAVDTLPAAVYGRTVLAFLYAGHAHGEPAASALTLQDSEIRAAGFFPEEEALALLPEPVSRRLSAALAAERGSYTAVLRDGHRLPVRRRDHYALLPAPMVAATVLLTDTAGRVLVLDPRDKRHLELPGGMVEAQESPGQAAARELAEELGLAVPVGRLLAVDTSPASATRHGRAQLCLVFAAPPLTAAQAEDLVFVDGEVRAAYWMDRKEAAVRLPARLAARVAAGLAALASGGIVHLEQGVPVAAPVAPSLRARAAEARAAMVERLEDEGVLTDPAVRRALLAVPREVLLPRCYVRRPTAPGRPKAWQLLDGADPRDQAEWLVRIHDGGAVPVRQGGEPLDAAERGQVVTGGGFTVRSAAVAATVEVLQALSPAAGDRVLELGTGPGVVTAALCELVGGGAVTTVEADPQVAEAARARLAALGYRPRIVHGDGAGGCPGARFDRIVLSFAVRCLPPALLEQLADGGLLLAPLTTGAPGRPARATVVRSRGGLSAVLRPVGSGHRPLRGPDRATAPPQLPTGPVAVRRSTVSPPARTEGGFWLAAEHLVPGLVLADGAVGGEVAVHAPGERSSAVVRPDGGCWTVEYTGPRDLWAEVEDVHGRWVRAGRPDHYRIDLSDPAAQRVTGGSGRRPLEWHLPSAPTASAAAEPHEEIRR
;
A
#
# COMPACT_ATOMS: atom_id res chain seq x y z
N MET A 1 -14.28 -53.21 32.72
CA MET A 1 -13.91 -54.39 31.90
C MET A 1 -14.97 -55.45 32.13
N THR A 2 -16.04 -55.39 31.36
CA THR A 2 -16.95 -56.51 31.14
C THR A 2 -16.37 -57.32 29.99
N ALA A 3 -16.25 -58.63 30.15
CA ALA A 3 -15.82 -59.52 29.07
C ALA A 3 -16.80 -59.40 27.88
N PRO A 4 -16.33 -59.41 26.63
CA PRO A 4 -17.24 -59.46 25.49
C PRO A 4 -18.02 -60.79 25.51
N PRO A 5 -19.26 -60.81 24.98
CA PRO A 5 -20.01 -62.05 24.86
C PRO A 5 -19.23 -63.04 23.98
N THR A 6 -19.03 -64.26 24.47
CA THR A 6 -18.51 -65.37 23.68
C THR A 6 -19.64 -65.87 22.78
N ASP A 7 -19.64 -65.42 21.53
CA ASP A 7 -20.45 -66.02 20.49
C ASP A 7 -19.78 -67.36 20.11
N ASP A 8 -20.43 -68.47 20.44
CA ASP A 8 -19.92 -69.84 20.31
C ASP A 8 -20.11 -70.39 18.88
N SER A 9 -20.14 -69.50 17.89
CA SER A 9 -20.25 -69.83 16.47
C SER A 9 -18.96 -69.51 15.71
N SER A 10 -17.81 -69.86 16.29
CA SER A 10 -16.56 -69.86 15.51
C SER A 10 -16.66 -70.99 14.48
N PRO A 11 -16.43 -70.72 13.18
CA PRO A 11 -16.41 -71.78 12.18
C PRO A 11 -15.41 -72.85 12.60
N ALA A 12 -15.77 -74.13 12.40
CA ALA A 12 -14.86 -75.23 12.70
C ALA A 12 -13.55 -75.02 11.92
N VAL A 13 -12.42 -74.97 12.64
CA VAL A 13 -11.11 -74.81 12.03
C VAL A 13 -10.89 -75.95 11.03
N ASP A 14 -10.55 -75.59 9.79
CA ASP A 14 -10.21 -76.56 8.75
C ASP A 14 -9.02 -77.44 9.20
N PRO A 15 -9.20 -78.77 9.34
CA PRO A 15 -8.14 -79.67 9.80
C PRO A 15 -6.89 -79.67 8.90
N GLU A 16 -7.04 -79.47 7.59
CA GLU A 16 -5.90 -79.45 6.66
C GLU A 16 -5.08 -78.17 6.84
N LEU A 17 -5.75 -77.02 6.94
CA LEU A 17 -5.13 -75.73 7.22
C LEU A 17 -4.44 -75.71 8.59
N ALA A 18 -5.07 -76.29 9.62
CA ALA A 18 -4.47 -76.39 10.95
C ALA A 18 -3.20 -77.26 10.96
N HIS A 19 -3.18 -78.35 10.19
CA HIS A 19 -2.01 -79.21 10.06
C HIS A 19 -0.86 -78.50 9.33
N TYR A 20 -1.16 -77.82 8.21
CA TYR A 20 -0.20 -77.02 7.47
C TYR A 20 0.44 -75.91 8.34
N LEU A 21 -0.39 -75.13 9.05
CA LEU A 21 0.08 -74.07 9.95
C LEU A 21 0.85 -74.60 11.16
N ALA A 22 0.66 -75.86 11.55
CA ALA A 22 1.42 -76.48 12.62
C ALA A 22 2.90 -76.69 12.28
N GLN A 23 3.23 -76.80 10.98
CA GLN A 23 4.59 -77.03 10.46
C GLN A 23 5.42 -75.74 10.39
N HIS A 24 4.81 -74.56 10.52
CA HIS A 24 5.48 -73.25 10.48
C HIS A 24 6.03 -72.85 11.87
N ALA A 25 6.98 -71.89 11.91
CA ALA A 25 7.42 -71.27 13.16
C ALA A 25 6.25 -70.53 13.86
N ALA A 26 6.31 -70.36 15.18
CA ALA A 26 5.24 -69.74 15.97
C ALA A 26 5.63 -68.34 16.52
N PRO A 27 4.79 -67.29 16.36
CA PRO A 27 3.55 -67.29 15.57
C PRO A 27 3.83 -67.48 14.07
N ALA A 28 2.86 -68.08 13.36
CA ALA A 28 2.95 -68.16 11.91
C ALA A 28 2.80 -66.75 11.32
N ALA A 29 3.37 -66.50 10.15
CA ALA A 29 3.32 -65.18 9.54
C ALA A 29 3.12 -65.29 8.02
N CYS A 30 2.43 -64.30 7.46
CA CYS A 30 2.33 -64.11 6.00
C CYS A 30 2.65 -62.65 5.65
N ALA A 31 3.08 -62.42 4.42
CA ALA A 31 3.26 -61.09 3.87
C ALA A 31 2.49 -60.94 2.57
N ASP A 32 1.71 -59.87 2.49
CA ASP A 32 0.86 -59.49 1.36
C ASP A 32 1.35 -58.14 0.78
N ALA A 33 1.09 -57.87 -0.50
CA ALA A 33 1.41 -56.61 -1.17
C ALA A 33 0.18 -55.85 -1.67
N LEU A 34 0.16 -54.53 -1.45
CA LEU A 34 -0.65 -53.58 -2.20
C LEU A 34 0.15 -53.12 -3.43
N ILE A 35 -0.17 -53.68 -4.60
CA ILE A 35 0.47 -53.34 -5.89
C ILE A 35 -0.54 -52.60 -6.76
N ARG A 36 -0.07 -51.56 -7.46
CA ARG A 36 -0.87 -50.77 -8.41
C ARG A 36 -0.29 -50.74 -9.81
N ASP A 37 -1.15 -50.61 -10.80
CA ASP A 37 -0.75 -50.28 -12.18
C ASP A 37 -0.61 -48.77 -12.40
N GLY A 38 -0.24 -48.35 -13.63
CA GLY A 38 -0.12 -46.94 -14.01
C GLY A 38 -1.43 -46.14 -13.94
N GLN A 39 -2.58 -46.80 -13.75
CA GLN A 39 -3.90 -46.19 -13.59
C GLN A 39 -4.35 -46.15 -12.12
N GLY A 40 -3.53 -46.65 -11.19
CA GLY A 40 -3.84 -46.72 -9.76
C GLY A 40 -4.78 -47.85 -9.36
N ARG A 41 -5.11 -48.78 -10.27
CA ARG A 41 -5.92 -49.97 -9.97
C ARG A 41 -5.11 -50.96 -9.13
N ILE A 42 -5.78 -51.69 -8.24
CA ILE A 42 -5.19 -52.61 -7.26
C ILE A 42 -5.12 -54.02 -7.85
N LEU A 43 -3.94 -54.66 -7.76
CA LEU A 43 -3.75 -56.06 -8.14
C LEU A 43 -4.38 -57.00 -7.10
N LEU A 44 -5.29 -57.85 -7.55
CA LEU A 44 -5.82 -58.99 -6.78
C LEU A 44 -5.51 -60.31 -7.50
N VAL A 45 -5.46 -61.39 -6.74
CA VAL A 45 -5.24 -62.76 -7.23
C VAL A 45 -6.36 -63.70 -6.78
N ASP A 46 -6.69 -64.72 -7.56
CA ASP A 46 -7.65 -65.78 -7.24
C ASP A 46 -6.90 -67.11 -7.02
N PRO A 47 -6.56 -67.46 -5.76
CA PRO A 47 -5.73 -68.62 -5.45
C PRO A 47 -6.46 -69.97 -5.59
N THR A 48 -5.77 -71.03 -6.02
CA THR A 48 -6.33 -72.36 -6.31
C THR A 48 -6.78 -73.15 -5.08
N TYR A 49 -6.26 -72.83 -3.90
CA TYR A 49 -6.49 -73.57 -2.65
C TYR A 49 -7.66 -73.03 -1.80
N LYS A 50 -8.26 -71.89 -2.18
CA LYS A 50 -9.47 -71.34 -1.53
C LYS A 50 -10.40 -70.70 -2.55
N GLU A 51 -11.61 -70.34 -2.13
CA GLU A 51 -12.55 -69.59 -2.98
C GLU A 51 -12.43 -68.09 -2.68
N GLY A 52 -12.46 -67.27 -3.74
CA GLY A 52 -12.50 -65.81 -3.65
C GLY A 52 -11.15 -65.14 -3.95
N TRP A 53 -11.21 -63.83 -4.24
CA TRP A 53 -10.03 -63.01 -4.50
C TRP A 53 -9.24 -62.73 -3.22
N ASP A 54 -7.94 -62.53 -3.34
CA ASP A 54 -7.04 -62.14 -2.25
C ASP A 54 -5.96 -61.14 -2.74
N LEU A 55 -5.17 -60.64 -1.80
CA LEU A 55 -3.96 -59.86 -2.05
C LEU A 55 -2.82 -60.80 -2.48
N PRO A 56 -1.94 -60.36 -3.40
CA PRO A 56 -0.76 -61.13 -3.79
C PRO A 56 0.23 -61.23 -2.62
N GLY A 57 0.72 -62.43 -2.34
CA GLY A 57 1.60 -62.71 -1.21
C GLY A 57 1.45 -64.12 -0.66
N GLY A 58 2.25 -64.45 0.35
CA GLY A 58 2.38 -65.83 0.83
C GLY A 58 2.86 -65.96 2.27
N MET A 59 2.97 -67.22 2.72
CA MET A 59 3.43 -67.56 4.06
C MET A 59 4.95 -67.40 4.18
N LEU A 60 5.42 -67.01 5.36
CA LEU A 60 6.84 -66.90 5.64
C LEU A 60 7.43 -68.27 6.00
N GLU A 61 8.58 -68.59 5.43
CA GLU A 61 9.48 -69.66 5.87
C GLU A 61 10.56 -69.11 6.83
N ASP A 62 11.78 -69.66 6.81
CA ASP A 62 12.93 -69.17 7.58
C ASP A 62 13.59 -67.94 6.90
N GLU A 63 12.80 -66.89 6.70
CA GLU A 63 13.22 -65.67 6.00
C GLU A 63 12.52 -64.39 6.52
N GLU A 64 12.99 -63.23 6.04
CA GLU A 64 12.42 -61.92 6.39
C GLU A 64 11.12 -61.67 5.61
N PRO A 65 10.07 -61.03 6.18
CA PRO A 65 8.79 -60.80 5.50
C PRO A 65 8.92 -60.12 4.13
N VAL A 66 9.85 -59.18 4.01
CA VAL A 66 10.13 -58.43 2.77
C VAL A 66 10.71 -59.34 1.68
N ARG A 67 11.55 -60.32 2.07
CA ARG A 67 12.15 -61.29 1.15
C ARG A 67 11.13 -62.34 0.72
N ALA A 68 10.35 -62.87 1.67
CA ALA A 68 9.25 -63.78 1.38
C ALA A 68 8.30 -63.15 0.36
N LEU A 69 7.82 -61.93 0.63
CA LEU A 69 6.89 -61.26 -0.27
C LEU A 69 7.44 -61.05 -1.69
N ALA A 70 8.71 -60.62 -1.81
CA ALA A 70 9.32 -60.42 -3.12
C ALA A 70 9.50 -61.75 -3.88
N ARG A 71 9.84 -62.84 -3.17
CA ARG A 71 9.95 -64.19 -3.74
C ARG A 71 8.59 -64.70 -4.21
N GLU A 72 7.59 -64.70 -3.34
CA GLU A 72 6.24 -65.20 -3.64
C GLU A 72 5.62 -64.48 -4.84
N VAL A 73 5.71 -63.14 -4.89
CA VAL A 73 5.14 -62.36 -6.02
C VAL A 73 5.88 -62.62 -7.33
N ASP A 74 7.20 -62.88 -7.31
CA ASP A 74 7.96 -63.25 -8.51
C ASP A 74 7.64 -64.69 -8.96
N GLU A 75 7.53 -65.64 -8.02
CA GLU A 75 7.23 -67.05 -8.30
C GLU A 75 5.79 -67.25 -8.82
N GLU A 76 4.79 -66.66 -8.16
CA GLU A 76 3.37 -66.87 -8.48
C GLU A 76 2.89 -66.06 -9.69
N LEU A 77 3.48 -64.87 -9.92
CA LEU A 77 2.99 -63.90 -10.91
C LEU A 77 4.03 -63.49 -11.95
N GLY A 78 5.29 -63.94 -11.83
CA GLY A 78 6.40 -63.49 -12.69
C GLY A 78 6.68 -62.00 -12.56
N LEU A 79 6.35 -61.40 -11.40
CA LEU A 79 6.37 -59.95 -11.20
C LEU A 79 7.43 -59.55 -10.17
N ALA A 80 8.56 -59.06 -10.65
CA ALA A 80 9.57 -58.45 -9.79
C ALA A 80 9.05 -57.13 -9.19
N ILE A 81 9.00 -57.06 -7.85
CA ILE A 81 8.60 -55.87 -7.10
C ILE A 81 9.72 -55.36 -6.18
N GLU A 82 9.79 -54.05 -6.03
CA GLU A 82 10.44 -53.40 -4.89
C GLU A 82 9.43 -53.30 -3.74
N VAL A 83 9.69 -54.01 -2.64
CA VAL A 83 8.84 -53.98 -1.45
C VAL A 83 9.12 -52.70 -0.65
N GLY A 84 8.09 -51.87 -0.53
CA GLY A 84 8.11 -50.56 0.11
C GLY A 84 7.67 -50.59 1.59
N ARG A 85 6.92 -49.56 1.99
CA ARG A 85 6.53 -49.32 3.39
C ARG A 85 5.55 -50.38 3.91
N LEU A 86 5.68 -50.78 5.17
CA LEU A 86 4.68 -51.59 5.89
C LEU A 86 3.41 -50.76 6.17
N LEU A 87 2.29 -51.17 5.60
CA LEU A 87 1.01 -50.47 5.64
C LEU A 87 0.11 -50.96 6.78
N ALA A 88 0.04 -52.27 7.01
CA ALA A 88 -0.74 -52.84 8.11
C ALA A 88 -0.07 -54.08 8.72
N VAL A 89 -0.30 -54.28 10.01
CA VAL A 89 -0.02 -55.53 10.74
C VAL A 89 -1.32 -56.00 11.36
N ASP A 90 -1.76 -57.19 10.99
CA ASP A 90 -3.02 -57.79 11.45
C ASP A 90 -2.73 -59.06 12.24
N THR A 91 -3.20 -59.12 13.49
CA THR A 91 -3.09 -60.31 14.34
C THR A 91 -4.37 -61.13 14.21
N LEU A 92 -4.28 -62.26 13.52
CA LEU A 92 -5.39 -63.17 13.32
C LEU A 92 -5.46 -64.20 14.46
N PRO A 93 -6.65 -64.46 15.03
CA PRO A 93 -6.79 -65.30 16.21
C PRO A 93 -6.64 -66.78 15.88
N ALA A 94 -6.02 -67.54 16.80
CA ALA A 94 -5.90 -68.99 16.70
C ALA A 94 -7.24 -69.74 16.61
N ALA A 95 -8.33 -69.13 17.08
CA ALA A 95 -9.67 -69.70 16.99
C ALA A 95 -10.17 -69.88 15.55
N VAL A 96 -9.64 -69.10 14.60
CA VAL A 96 -10.05 -69.14 13.18
C VAL A 96 -9.10 -70.02 12.36
N TYR A 97 -7.80 -69.95 12.64
CA TYR A 97 -6.76 -70.60 11.83
C TYR A 97 -6.06 -71.78 12.51
N GLY A 98 -6.51 -72.18 13.70
CA GLY A 98 -5.83 -73.21 14.52
C GLY A 98 -4.52 -72.75 15.17
N ARG A 99 -3.97 -71.60 14.75
CA ARG A 99 -2.77 -70.94 15.30
C ARG A 99 -2.87 -69.43 15.08
N THR A 100 -2.23 -68.63 15.94
CA THR A 100 -2.13 -67.17 15.73
C THR A 100 -1.27 -66.90 14.50
N VAL A 101 -1.78 -66.07 13.59
CA VAL A 101 -1.08 -65.63 12.37
C VAL A 101 -0.85 -64.12 12.43
N LEU A 102 0.36 -63.69 12.09
CA LEU A 102 0.70 -62.28 11.86
C LEU A 102 0.70 -62.01 10.35
N ALA A 103 -0.24 -61.22 9.86
CA ALA A 103 -0.28 -60.79 8.47
C ALA A 103 0.34 -59.41 8.32
N PHE A 104 1.37 -59.30 7.51
CA PHE A 104 2.05 -58.04 7.17
C PHE A 104 1.63 -57.59 5.78
N LEU A 105 1.06 -56.40 5.64
CA LEU A 105 0.71 -55.85 4.34
C LEU A 105 1.64 -54.69 3.99
N TYR A 106 2.43 -54.86 2.92
CA TYR A 106 3.40 -53.88 2.43
C TYR A 106 2.88 -53.15 1.18
N ALA A 107 3.39 -51.94 0.93
CA ALA A 107 3.31 -51.34 -0.40
C ALA A 107 4.26 -52.09 -1.35
N GLY A 108 3.79 -52.53 -2.51
CA GLY A 108 4.60 -53.19 -3.52
C GLY A 108 4.72 -52.33 -4.77
N HIS A 109 5.95 -52.12 -5.25
CA HIS A 109 6.24 -51.31 -6.43
C HIS A 109 6.80 -52.18 -7.55
N ALA A 110 5.97 -52.50 -8.54
CA ALA A 110 6.42 -53.23 -9.72
C ALA A 110 7.42 -52.41 -10.54
N HIS A 111 8.41 -53.09 -11.14
CA HIS A 111 9.30 -52.46 -12.10
C HIS A 111 8.58 -52.24 -13.45
N GLY A 112 8.24 -50.98 -13.77
CA GLY A 112 7.51 -50.62 -14.98
C GLY A 112 6.00 -50.47 -14.74
N GLU A 113 5.19 -50.50 -15.81
CA GLU A 113 3.72 -50.48 -15.70
C GLU A 113 3.18 -51.91 -15.83
N PRO A 114 2.86 -52.59 -14.71
CA PRO A 114 2.34 -53.95 -14.78
C PRO A 114 0.94 -53.93 -15.38
N ALA A 115 0.70 -54.82 -16.34
CA ALA A 115 -0.63 -55.08 -16.90
C ALA A 115 -0.99 -56.54 -16.65
N ALA A 116 -2.27 -56.85 -16.45
CA ALA A 116 -2.73 -58.23 -16.20
C ALA A 116 -2.27 -59.20 -17.30
N SER A 117 -2.18 -58.74 -18.55
CA SER A 117 -1.69 -59.53 -19.69
C SER A 117 -0.20 -59.85 -19.67
N ALA A 118 0.58 -59.22 -18.79
CA ALA A 118 2.02 -59.40 -18.65
C ALA A 118 2.41 -60.27 -17.44
N LEU A 119 1.43 -60.67 -16.62
CA LEU A 119 1.65 -61.58 -15.48
C LEU A 119 1.78 -63.02 -15.99
N THR A 120 2.73 -63.76 -15.41
CA THR A 120 2.88 -65.20 -15.67
C THR A 120 2.35 -65.94 -14.46
N LEU A 121 1.14 -66.51 -14.58
CA LEU A 121 0.49 -67.17 -13.46
C LEU A 121 1.03 -68.58 -13.29
N GLN A 122 1.39 -68.92 -12.05
CA GLN A 122 1.68 -70.31 -11.69
C GLN A 122 0.37 -71.08 -11.55
N ASP A 123 -0.02 -71.84 -12.57
CA ASP A 123 -1.31 -72.55 -12.65
C ASP A 123 -1.62 -73.49 -11.46
N SER A 124 -0.59 -73.95 -10.73
CA SER A 124 -0.79 -74.75 -9.51
C SER A 124 -1.33 -73.95 -8.33
N GLU A 125 -1.14 -72.63 -8.31
CA GLU A 125 -1.36 -71.76 -7.16
C GLU A 125 -2.33 -70.60 -7.44
N ILE A 126 -2.33 -70.03 -8.66
CA ILE A 126 -3.20 -68.89 -9.03
C ILE A 126 -4.07 -69.22 -10.24
N ARG A 127 -5.40 -69.11 -10.09
CA ARG A 127 -6.40 -69.29 -11.18
C ARG A 127 -6.52 -68.07 -12.08
N ALA A 128 -6.45 -66.87 -11.49
CA ALA A 128 -6.58 -65.61 -12.20
C ALA A 128 -5.90 -64.46 -11.43
N ALA A 129 -5.50 -63.41 -12.12
CA ALA A 129 -5.03 -62.15 -11.53
C ALA A 129 -5.59 -60.96 -12.31
N GLY A 130 -5.89 -59.85 -11.63
CA GLY A 130 -6.50 -58.68 -12.26
C GLY A 130 -6.26 -57.37 -11.52
N PHE A 131 -6.28 -56.26 -12.27
CA PHE A 131 -6.17 -54.91 -11.74
C PHE A 131 -7.55 -54.25 -11.68
N PHE A 132 -8.00 -53.92 -10.48
CA PHE A 132 -9.36 -53.41 -10.23
C PHE A 132 -9.35 -52.00 -9.62
N PRO A 133 -10.30 -51.11 -9.95
CA PRO A 133 -10.53 -49.88 -9.20
C PRO A 133 -10.70 -50.15 -7.70
N GLU A 134 -10.31 -49.21 -6.83
CA GLU A 134 -10.31 -49.40 -5.37
C GLU A 134 -11.65 -49.87 -4.80
N GLU A 135 -12.75 -49.26 -5.24
CA GLU A 135 -14.11 -49.62 -4.79
C GLU A 135 -14.50 -51.05 -5.20
N GLU A 136 -14.14 -51.45 -6.42
CA GLU A 136 -14.38 -52.80 -6.94
C GLU A 136 -13.49 -53.84 -6.23
N ALA A 137 -12.22 -53.51 -6.00
CA ALA A 137 -11.28 -54.37 -5.27
C ALA A 137 -11.76 -54.66 -3.85
N LEU A 138 -12.24 -53.63 -3.12
CA LEU A 138 -12.80 -53.79 -1.78
C LEU A 138 -14.08 -54.65 -1.76
N ALA A 139 -14.86 -54.64 -2.84
CA ALA A 139 -16.08 -55.44 -2.97
C ALA A 139 -15.82 -56.91 -3.37
N LEU A 140 -14.72 -57.20 -4.07
CA LEU A 140 -14.34 -58.55 -4.50
C LEU A 140 -13.67 -59.37 -3.40
N LEU A 141 -13.05 -58.72 -2.41
CA LEU A 141 -12.32 -59.36 -1.32
C LEU A 141 -13.25 -59.91 -0.22
N PRO A 142 -12.92 -61.07 0.40
CA PRO A 142 -13.56 -61.53 1.62
C PRO A 142 -13.50 -60.46 2.73
N GLU A 143 -14.54 -60.39 3.56
CA GLU A 143 -14.73 -59.30 4.52
C GLU A 143 -13.50 -59.00 5.41
N PRO A 144 -12.80 -60.00 6.00
CA PRO A 144 -11.61 -59.72 6.82
C PRO A 144 -10.46 -59.10 6.02
N VAL A 145 -10.25 -59.55 4.79
CA VAL A 145 -9.20 -59.05 3.88
C VAL A 145 -9.58 -57.66 3.36
N SER A 146 -10.86 -57.43 3.03
CA SER A 146 -11.38 -56.12 2.64
C SER A 146 -11.17 -55.07 3.75
N ARG A 147 -11.44 -55.41 5.01
CA ARG A 147 -11.15 -54.53 6.16
C ARG A 147 -9.65 -54.24 6.31
N ARG A 148 -8.79 -55.25 6.11
CA ARG A 148 -7.32 -55.08 6.14
C ARG A 148 -6.84 -54.17 5.01
N LEU A 149 -7.30 -54.40 3.79
CA LEU A 149 -6.96 -53.57 2.63
C LEU A 149 -7.44 -52.13 2.84
N SER A 150 -8.67 -51.92 3.30
CA SER A 150 -9.18 -50.58 3.61
C SER A 150 -8.30 -49.84 4.63
N ALA A 151 -7.87 -50.54 5.68
CA ALA A 151 -6.95 -49.98 6.67
C ALA A 151 -5.57 -49.67 6.09
N ALA A 152 -5.04 -50.53 5.22
CA ALA A 152 -3.77 -50.34 4.55
C ALA A 152 -3.79 -49.21 3.51
N LEU A 153 -4.88 -49.04 2.77
CA LEU A 153 -5.09 -47.92 1.86
C LEU A 153 -5.10 -46.59 2.61
N ALA A 154 -5.78 -46.53 3.76
CA ALA A 154 -5.75 -45.37 4.64
C ALA A 154 -4.36 -45.13 5.25
N ALA A 155 -3.59 -46.19 5.53
CA ALA A 155 -2.22 -46.10 6.01
C ALA A 155 -1.24 -45.66 4.92
N GLU A 156 -1.38 -46.15 3.69
CA GLU A 156 -0.62 -45.76 2.49
C GLU A 156 -0.72 -44.26 2.25
N ARG A 157 -1.95 -43.75 2.34
CA ARG A 157 -2.30 -42.35 2.19
C ARG A 157 -1.87 -41.48 3.39
N GLY A 158 -1.60 -42.12 4.53
CA GLY A 158 -1.10 -41.49 5.76
C GLY A 158 0.41 -41.69 5.98
N SER A 159 0.87 -41.35 7.19
CA SER A 159 2.25 -41.56 7.65
C SER A 159 2.33 -42.53 8.84
N TYR A 160 1.45 -43.54 8.86
CA TYR A 160 1.35 -44.53 9.94
C TYR A 160 1.22 -45.94 9.37
N THR A 161 1.44 -46.94 10.23
CA THR A 161 1.14 -48.35 9.96
C THR A 161 -0.10 -48.73 10.77
N ALA A 162 -1.10 -49.34 10.13
CA ALA A 162 -2.30 -49.78 10.81
C ALA A 162 -2.01 -51.02 11.68
N VAL A 163 -2.49 -51.02 12.92
CA VAL A 163 -2.42 -52.20 13.81
C VAL A 163 -3.83 -52.75 14.00
N LEU A 164 -4.04 -53.98 13.54
CA LEU A 164 -5.34 -54.62 13.43
C LEU A 164 -5.38 -55.90 14.27
N ARG A 165 -6.60 -56.27 14.66
CA ARG A 165 -6.94 -57.57 15.21
C ARG A 165 -8.14 -58.09 14.42
N ASP A 166 -7.93 -59.17 13.67
CA ASP A 166 -8.96 -59.79 12.83
C ASP A 166 -9.57 -58.80 11.81
N GLY A 167 -8.71 -57.99 11.20
CA GLY A 167 -9.08 -56.91 10.29
C GLY A 167 -9.68 -55.66 10.98
N HIS A 168 -9.94 -55.69 12.29
CA HIS A 168 -10.47 -54.54 13.02
C HIS A 168 -9.35 -53.69 13.63
N ARG A 169 -9.43 -52.36 13.47
CA ARG A 169 -8.49 -51.43 14.11
C ARG A 169 -8.57 -51.56 15.63
N LEU A 170 -7.41 -51.67 16.29
CA LEU A 170 -7.38 -51.60 17.74
C LEU A 170 -7.72 -50.18 18.22
N PRO A 171 -8.53 -50.03 19.29
CA PRO A 171 -8.82 -48.73 19.86
C PRO A 171 -7.55 -48.13 20.47
N VAL A 172 -6.95 -47.18 19.76
CA VAL A 172 -5.81 -46.40 20.24
C VAL A 172 -6.31 -45.31 21.18
N ARG A 173 -5.57 -45.05 22.27
CA ARG A 173 -5.88 -43.88 23.10
C ARG A 173 -5.73 -42.62 22.25
N ARG A 174 -6.59 -41.63 22.48
CA ARG A 174 -6.63 -40.39 21.70
C ARG A 174 -5.26 -39.71 21.54
N ARG A 175 -4.40 -39.77 22.57
CA ARG A 175 -3.02 -39.26 22.52
C ARG A 175 -2.15 -39.98 21.48
N ASP A 176 -2.24 -41.30 21.42
CA ASP A 176 -1.44 -42.13 20.51
C ASP A 176 -1.94 -41.97 19.07
N HIS A 177 -3.26 -41.84 18.88
CA HIS A 177 -3.85 -41.49 17.58
C HIS A 177 -3.26 -40.19 17.00
N TYR A 178 -3.20 -39.11 17.80
CA TYR A 178 -2.63 -37.84 17.33
C TYR A 178 -1.10 -37.86 17.14
N ALA A 179 -0.40 -38.77 17.82
CA ALA A 179 1.04 -38.96 17.61
C ALA A 179 1.36 -39.56 16.23
N LEU A 180 0.41 -40.30 15.64
CA LEU A 180 0.53 -40.93 14.32
C LEU A 180 0.25 -39.96 13.15
N LEU A 181 -0.39 -38.82 13.39
CA LEU A 181 -0.69 -37.83 12.34
C LEU A 181 0.54 -36.95 12.03
N PRO A 182 0.89 -36.69 10.76
CA PRO A 182 1.99 -35.79 10.41
C PRO A 182 1.74 -34.37 10.96
N ALA A 183 2.80 -33.72 11.46
CA ALA A 183 2.71 -32.36 12.01
C ALA A 183 3.02 -31.30 10.92
N PRO A 184 2.35 -30.14 10.92
CA PRO A 184 1.30 -29.74 11.86
C PRO A 184 -0.01 -30.49 11.60
N MET A 185 -0.68 -30.88 12.68
CA MET A 185 -2.03 -31.44 12.60
C MET A 185 -2.98 -30.34 12.11
N VAL A 186 -3.76 -30.60 11.07
CA VAL A 186 -4.69 -29.61 10.51
C VAL A 186 -6.12 -29.91 10.97
N ALA A 187 -6.80 -28.90 11.50
CA ALA A 187 -8.22 -28.94 11.85
C ALA A 187 -8.98 -27.89 11.04
N ALA A 188 -10.24 -28.16 10.76
CA ALA A 188 -11.15 -27.23 10.11
C ALA A 188 -12.38 -27.00 10.99
N THR A 189 -12.76 -25.74 11.15
CA THR A 189 -13.91 -25.34 11.97
C THR A 189 -14.80 -24.41 11.15
N VAL A 190 -16.12 -24.52 11.30
CA VAL A 190 -17.06 -23.62 10.64
C VAL A 190 -17.68 -22.65 11.65
N LEU A 191 -17.53 -21.35 11.38
CA LEU A 191 -18.24 -20.31 12.10
C LEU A 191 -19.63 -20.13 11.49
N LEU A 192 -20.59 -20.90 12.00
CA LEU A 192 -22.00 -20.80 11.64
C LEU A 192 -22.69 -19.68 12.41
N THR A 193 -23.50 -18.89 11.70
CA THR A 193 -24.37 -17.87 12.30
C THR A 193 -25.82 -18.12 11.90
N ASP A 194 -26.77 -17.68 12.73
CA ASP A 194 -28.17 -17.58 12.31
C ASP A 194 -28.44 -16.21 11.65
N THR A 195 -29.65 -16.01 11.14
CA THR A 195 -30.08 -14.72 10.56
C THR A 195 -30.07 -13.55 11.55
N ALA A 196 -30.02 -13.82 12.86
CA ALA A 196 -29.88 -12.80 13.91
C ALA A 196 -28.41 -12.51 14.29
N GLY A 197 -27.44 -13.20 13.68
CA GLY A 197 -26.01 -13.05 13.93
C GLY A 197 -25.50 -13.72 15.20
N ARG A 198 -26.27 -14.64 15.80
CA ARG A 198 -25.82 -15.51 16.90
C ARG A 198 -24.98 -16.65 16.33
N VAL A 199 -23.99 -17.10 17.09
CA VAL A 199 -23.03 -18.14 16.69
C VAL A 199 -23.49 -19.51 17.21
N LEU A 200 -23.39 -20.54 16.37
CA LEU A 200 -23.64 -21.93 16.79
C LEU A 200 -22.47 -22.46 17.62
N VAL A 201 -22.78 -23.00 18.79
CA VAL A 201 -21.82 -23.59 19.73
C VAL A 201 -22.33 -24.97 20.17
N LEU A 202 -21.44 -25.97 20.20
CA LEU A 202 -21.77 -27.36 20.50
C LEU A 202 -21.32 -27.76 21.92
N ASP A 203 -22.07 -28.65 22.56
CA ASP A 203 -21.71 -29.35 23.79
C ASP A 203 -21.36 -30.82 23.49
N PRO A 204 -20.08 -31.14 23.30
CA PRO A 204 -19.64 -32.50 23.00
C PRO A 204 -19.73 -33.43 24.22
N ARG A 205 -19.98 -34.73 24.00
CA ARG A 205 -20.12 -35.73 25.06
C ARG A 205 -18.79 -36.08 25.74
N ASP A 206 -17.70 -36.07 24.99
CA ASP A 206 -16.36 -36.52 25.41
C ASP A 206 -15.50 -35.40 26.03
N LYS A 207 -15.97 -34.13 26.01
CA LYS A 207 -15.24 -32.98 26.55
C LYS A 207 -16.02 -32.29 27.67
N ARG A 208 -15.29 -31.56 28.52
CA ARG A 208 -15.84 -30.77 29.64
C ARG A 208 -16.09 -29.30 29.28
N HIS A 209 -15.95 -28.93 28.01
CA HIS A 209 -16.09 -27.56 27.53
C HIS A 209 -16.82 -27.55 26.19
N LEU A 210 -17.45 -26.41 25.90
CA LEU A 210 -18.13 -26.14 24.64
C LEU A 210 -17.14 -25.98 23.48
N GLU A 211 -17.58 -26.33 22.28
CA GLU A 211 -16.78 -26.25 21.05
C GLU A 211 -17.54 -25.62 19.88
N LEU A 212 -16.83 -25.39 18.78
CA LEU A 212 -17.39 -24.96 17.50
C LEU A 212 -17.49 -26.18 16.58
N PRO A 213 -18.45 -26.22 15.65
CA PRO A 213 -18.59 -27.31 14.69
C PRO A 213 -17.33 -27.52 13.84
N GLY A 214 -16.92 -28.76 13.66
CA GLY A 214 -15.77 -29.13 12.84
C GLY A 214 -14.72 -29.98 13.56
N GLY A 215 -13.83 -30.59 12.78
CA GLY A 215 -12.89 -31.57 13.28
C GLY A 215 -11.56 -31.59 12.55
N MET A 216 -10.92 -32.75 12.56
CA MET A 216 -9.58 -32.93 12.00
C MET A 216 -9.65 -33.14 10.50
N VAL A 217 -8.70 -32.56 9.77
CA VAL A 217 -8.56 -32.79 8.33
C VAL A 217 -7.87 -34.13 8.12
N GLU A 218 -8.53 -35.01 7.39
CA GLU A 218 -7.97 -36.30 7.00
C GLU A 218 -7.07 -36.21 5.76
N ALA A 219 -6.28 -37.25 5.50
CA ALA A 219 -5.28 -37.24 4.44
C ALA A 219 -5.84 -37.13 3.02
N GLN A 220 -7.13 -37.40 2.83
CA GLN A 220 -7.79 -37.47 1.51
C GLN A 220 -8.70 -36.28 1.22
N GLU A 221 -8.70 -35.28 2.08
CA GLU A 221 -9.62 -34.15 1.97
C GLU A 221 -8.90 -32.82 2.14
N SER A 222 -9.44 -31.79 1.50
CA SER A 222 -9.07 -30.41 1.78
C SER A 222 -9.71 -29.95 3.10
N PRO A 223 -9.17 -28.90 3.76
CA PRO A 223 -9.79 -28.36 4.97
C PRO A 223 -11.25 -27.92 4.79
N GLY A 224 -11.63 -27.46 3.59
CA GLY A 224 -13.02 -27.11 3.28
C GLY A 224 -13.92 -28.35 3.19
N GLN A 225 -13.42 -29.46 2.62
CA GLN A 225 -14.12 -30.74 2.58
C GLN A 225 -14.27 -31.34 3.99
N ALA A 226 -13.20 -31.29 4.81
CA ALA A 226 -13.25 -31.71 6.21
C ALA A 226 -14.32 -30.93 6.99
N ALA A 227 -14.33 -29.61 6.86
CA ALA A 227 -15.36 -28.77 7.45
C ALA A 227 -16.78 -29.16 7.00
N ALA A 228 -16.97 -29.51 5.72
CA ALA A 228 -18.28 -29.92 5.20
C ALA A 228 -18.71 -31.30 5.71
N ARG A 229 -17.77 -32.26 5.75
CA ARG A 229 -17.97 -33.61 6.29
C ARG A 229 -18.40 -33.54 7.76
N GLU A 230 -17.67 -32.79 8.57
CA GLU A 230 -17.95 -32.66 10.01
C GLU A 230 -19.31 -32.00 10.26
N LEU A 231 -19.74 -31.02 9.46
CA LEU A 231 -21.11 -30.49 9.57
C LEU A 231 -22.18 -31.54 9.24
N ALA A 232 -21.93 -32.42 8.28
CA ALA A 232 -22.85 -33.50 7.93
C ALA A 232 -22.88 -34.60 9.01
N GLU A 233 -21.73 -34.98 9.56
CA GLU A 233 -21.59 -36.04 10.58
C GLU A 233 -22.05 -35.58 11.97
N GLU A 234 -21.67 -34.37 12.42
CA GLU A 234 -22.02 -33.88 13.76
C GLU A 234 -23.46 -33.35 13.82
N LEU A 235 -23.97 -32.76 12.73
CA LEU A 235 -25.20 -31.96 12.73
C LEU A 235 -26.23 -32.33 11.66
N GLY A 236 -25.94 -33.31 10.79
CA GLY A 236 -26.82 -33.64 9.66
C GLY A 236 -26.95 -32.51 8.65
N LEU A 237 -26.02 -31.55 8.64
CA LEU A 237 -26.16 -30.27 7.97
C LEU A 237 -25.32 -30.21 6.68
N ALA A 238 -25.99 -30.23 5.53
CA ALA A 238 -25.37 -30.05 4.22
C ALA A 238 -25.46 -28.58 3.76
N VAL A 239 -24.48 -27.75 4.11
CA VAL A 239 -24.36 -26.35 3.67
C VAL A 239 -23.02 -26.07 3.00
N PRO A 240 -22.96 -25.13 2.03
CA PRO A 240 -21.69 -24.81 1.39
C PRO A 240 -20.74 -24.15 2.40
N VAL A 241 -19.59 -24.79 2.62
CA VAL A 241 -18.46 -24.19 3.34
C VAL A 241 -17.84 -23.14 2.44
N GLY A 242 -17.94 -21.88 2.87
CA GLY A 242 -17.58 -20.70 2.11
C GLY A 242 -16.17 -20.19 2.42
N ARG A 243 -16.07 -18.89 2.69
CA ARG A 243 -14.79 -18.16 2.77
C ARG A 243 -13.98 -18.56 4.01
N LEU A 244 -12.66 -18.66 3.86
CA LEU A 244 -11.73 -18.71 5.00
C LEU A 244 -11.76 -17.38 5.78
N LEU A 245 -11.90 -17.44 7.10
CA LEU A 245 -11.99 -16.29 8.00
C LEU A 245 -10.73 -16.10 8.84
N ALA A 246 -10.17 -17.20 9.35
CA ALA A 246 -8.98 -17.15 10.17
C ALA A 246 -8.12 -18.41 10.03
N VAL A 247 -6.83 -18.24 10.31
CA VAL A 247 -5.86 -19.33 10.47
C VAL A 247 -5.28 -19.20 11.87
N ASP A 248 -5.52 -20.19 12.73
CA ASP A 248 -5.05 -20.22 14.12
C ASP A 248 -3.98 -21.29 14.30
N THR A 249 -2.77 -20.86 14.62
CA THR A 249 -1.62 -21.75 14.78
C THR A 249 -1.33 -22.01 16.25
N SER A 250 -0.85 -23.20 16.60
CA SER A 250 -0.47 -23.55 17.96
C SER A 250 0.80 -24.41 17.94
N PRO A 251 1.88 -24.02 18.64
CA PRO A 251 3.09 -24.83 18.70
C PRO A 251 2.87 -26.11 19.50
N ALA A 252 3.75 -27.10 19.33
CA ALA A 252 3.66 -28.39 20.02
C ALA A 252 3.62 -28.28 21.56
N SER A 253 4.32 -27.30 22.12
CA SER A 253 4.32 -26.98 23.56
C SER A 253 2.97 -26.47 24.08
N ALA A 254 2.14 -25.93 23.19
CA ALA A 254 0.86 -25.33 23.52
C ALA A 254 -0.32 -26.29 23.35
N THR A 255 -0.13 -27.45 22.72
CA THR A 255 -1.21 -28.42 22.49
C THR A 255 -1.14 -29.55 23.50
N ARG A 256 -2.32 -30.02 23.94
CA ARG A 256 -2.46 -31.15 24.88
C ARG A 256 -1.85 -32.48 24.38
N HIS A 257 -1.55 -32.57 23.08
CA HIS A 257 -1.06 -33.78 22.42
C HIS A 257 0.43 -33.72 22.05
N GLY A 258 1.12 -32.61 22.34
CA GLY A 258 2.55 -32.47 22.07
C GLY A 258 2.91 -32.37 20.58
N ARG A 259 1.98 -31.90 19.74
CA ARG A 259 2.15 -31.74 18.28
C ARG A 259 1.68 -30.36 17.85
N ALA A 260 2.38 -29.71 16.93
CA ALA A 260 1.91 -28.43 16.39
C ALA A 260 0.55 -28.62 15.70
N GLN A 261 -0.32 -27.63 15.81
CA GLN A 261 -1.66 -27.66 15.24
C GLN A 261 -1.94 -26.38 14.44
N LEU A 262 -2.55 -26.55 13.27
CA LEU A 262 -3.12 -25.51 12.43
C LEU A 262 -4.65 -25.66 12.46
N CYS A 263 -5.40 -24.59 12.72
CA CYS A 263 -6.85 -24.61 12.63
C CYS A 263 -7.33 -23.56 11.63
N LEU A 264 -8.02 -24.00 10.58
CA LEU A 264 -8.64 -23.14 9.57
C LEU A 264 -10.11 -22.90 9.93
N VAL A 265 -10.51 -21.64 9.99
CA VAL A 265 -11.88 -21.24 10.35
C VAL A 265 -12.59 -20.77 9.09
N PHE A 266 -13.62 -21.49 8.66
CA PHE A 266 -14.43 -21.14 7.49
C PHE A 266 -15.74 -20.48 7.90
N ALA A 267 -16.28 -19.66 7.00
CA ALA A 267 -17.65 -19.18 7.07
C ALA A 267 -18.57 -20.16 6.35
N ALA A 268 -19.83 -20.22 6.77
CA ALA A 268 -20.93 -20.73 5.95
C ALA A 268 -22.03 -19.65 5.91
N PRO A 269 -22.95 -19.70 4.92
CA PRO A 269 -24.10 -18.80 4.90
C PRO A 269 -24.89 -18.87 6.22
N PRO A 270 -25.49 -17.76 6.67
CA PRO A 270 -26.32 -17.78 7.86
C PRO A 270 -27.47 -18.80 7.73
N LEU A 271 -27.67 -19.63 8.74
CA LEU A 271 -28.75 -20.62 8.75
C LEU A 271 -30.10 -19.93 8.91
N THR A 272 -31.07 -20.38 8.13
CA THR A 272 -32.48 -20.01 8.30
C THR A 272 -33.06 -20.64 9.56
N ALA A 273 -34.18 -20.12 10.06
CA ALA A 273 -34.85 -20.67 11.24
C ALA A 273 -35.20 -22.17 11.07
N ALA A 274 -35.69 -22.56 9.89
CA ALA A 274 -36.00 -23.96 9.57
C ALA A 274 -34.73 -24.85 9.64
N GLN A 275 -33.64 -24.42 9.01
CA GLN A 275 -32.37 -25.16 9.07
C GLN A 275 -31.78 -25.25 10.48
N ALA A 276 -32.00 -24.24 11.32
CA ALA A 276 -31.56 -24.24 12.70
C ALA A 276 -32.41 -25.17 13.61
N GLU A 277 -33.67 -25.40 13.27
CA GLU A 277 -34.58 -26.33 13.96
C GLU A 277 -34.36 -27.79 13.51
N ASP A 278 -33.91 -28.00 12.27
CA ASP A 278 -33.69 -29.33 11.67
C ASP A 278 -32.31 -29.96 11.97
N LEU A 279 -31.51 -29.38 12.89
CA LEU A 279 -30.21 -29.95 13.26
C LEU A 279 -30.36 -31.31 13.94
N VAL A 280 -29.63 -32.33 13.47
CA VAL A 280 -29.66 -33.70 14.02
C VAL A 280 -28.26 -34.13 14.45
N PHE A 281 -28.12 -34.65 15.67
CA PHE A 281 -26.83 -35.17 16.15
C PHE A 281 -26.65 -36.63 15.70
N VAL A 282 -26.07 -36.82 14.52
CA VAL A 282 -26.08 -38.11 13.78
C VAL A 282 -25.12 -39.14 14.38
N ASP A 283 -23.89 -38.72 14.71
CA ASP A 283 -22.83 -39.59 15.23
C ASP A 283 -22.91 -39.87 16.74
N GLY A 284 -23.79 -39.16 17.45
CA GLY A 284 -23.94 -39.24 18.89
C GLY A 284 -22.84 -38.55 19.70
N GLU A 285 -21.88 -37.86 19.07
CA GLU A 285 -20.79 -37.15 19.76
C GLU A 285 -21.26 -35.84 20.39
N VAL A 286 -22.33 -35.24 19.86
CA VAL A 286 -22.92 -33.99 20.36
C VAL A 286 -24.06 -34.28 21.36
N ARG A 287 -24.02 -33.60 22.52
CA ARG A 287 -25.08 -33.65 23.55
C ARG A 287 -26.16 -32.61 23.29
N ALA A 288 -25.75 -31.39 22.93
CA ALA A 288 -26.63 -30.24 22.69
C ALA A 288 -25.95 -29.20 21.81
N ALA A 289 -26.75 -28.31 21.22
CA ALA A 289 -26.28 -27.14 20.47
C ALA A 289 -26.96 -25.87 21.00
N TYR A 290 -26.24 -24.74 20.95
CA TYR A 290 -26.68 -23.45 21.47
C TYR A 290 -26.39 -22.33 20.49
N TRP A 291 -27.35 -21.44 20.31
CA TRP A 291 -27.18 -20.18 19.57
C TRP A 291 -26.84 -19.05 20.54
N MET A 292 -25.59 -18.61 20.53
CA MET A 292 -25.07 -17.63 21.49
C MET A 292 -24.81 -16.28 20.83
N ASP A 293 -25.13 -15.19 21.52
CA ASP A 293 -24.65 -13.89 21.11
C ASP A 293 -23.14 -13.73 21.36
N ARG A 294 -22.54 -12.64 20.85
CA ARG A 294 -21.09 -12.40 20.97
C ARG A 294 -20.59 -12.33 22.42
N LYS A 295 -21.38 -11.74 23.32
CA LYS A 295 -21.00 -11.58 24.74
C LYS A 295 -21.13 -12.91 25.46
N GLU A 296 -22.19 -13.66 25.20
CA GLU A 296 -22.39 -14.99 25.77
C GLU A 296 -21.30 -15.96 25.32
N ALA A 297 -21.00 -16.02 24.01
CA ALA A 297 -19.94 -16.85 23.45
C ALA A 297 -18.58 -16.52 24.06
N ALA A 298 -18.28 -15.23 24.30
CA ALA A 298 -17.02 -14.79 24.92
C ALA A 298 -16.86 -15.27 26.37
N VAL A 299 -17.96 -15.51 27.09
CA VAL A 299 -17.96 -15.96 28.48
C VAL A 299 -17.98 -17.48 28.60
N ARG A 300 -18.74 -18.16 27.73
CA ARG A 300 -19.01 -19.60 27.85
C ARG A 300 -18.00 -20.48 27.11
N LEU A 301 -17.36 -19.97 26.06
CA LEU A 301 -16.31 -20.71 25.34
C LEU A 301 -14.96 -20.63 26.08
N PRO A 302 -14.09 -21.65 25.94
CA PRO A 302 -12.68 -21.52 26.31
C PRO A 302 -12.04 -20.29 25.66
N ALA A 303 -11.15 -19.61 26.38
CA ALA A 303 -10.56 -18.33 25.95
C ALA A 303 -10.02 -18.34 24.51
N ARG A 304 -9.35 -19.43 24.10
CA ARG A 304 -8.86 -19.61 22.73
C ARG A 304 -9.99 -19.62 21.69
N LEU A 305 -11.07 -20.38 21.95
CA LEU A 305 -12.21 -20.49 21.05
C LEU A 305 -13.02 -19.19 21.02
N ALA A 306 -13.21 -18.54 22.18
CA ALA A 306 -13.84 -17.22 22.26
C ALA A 306 -13.11 -16.18 21.40
N ALA A 307 -11.78 -16.14 21.50
CA ALA A 307 -10.96 -15.23 20.70
C ALA A 307 -11.02 -15.57 19.19
N ARG A 308 -11.06 -16.85 18.84
CA ARG A 308 -11.27 -17.33 17.46
C ARG A 308 -12.62 -16.92 16.89
N VAL A 309 -13.70 -17.03 17.67
CA VAL A 309 -15.04 -16.54 17.28
C VAL A 309 -15.01 -15.03 17.07
N ALA A 310 -14.44 -14.27 18.00
CA ALA A 310 -14.37 -12.82 17.89
C ALA A 310 -13.60 -12.37 16.63
N ALA A 311 -12.44 -12.98 16.37
CA ALA A 311 -11.63 -12.73 15.18
C ALA A 311 -12.35 -13.14 13.89
N GLY A 312 -12.98 -14.31 13.88
CA GLY A 312 -13.74 -14.81 12.73
C GLY A 312 -14.94 -13.91 12.38
N LEU A 313 -15.70 -13.44 13.38
CA LEU A 313 -16.80 -12.49 13.16
C LEU A 313 -16.31 -11.13 12.66
N ALA A 314 -15.16 -10.65 13.15
CA ALA A 314 -14.55 -9.41 12.66
C ALA A 314 -14.05 -9.56 11.20
N ALA A 315 -13.43 -10.69 10.87
CA ALA A 315 -13.01 -11.04 9.52
C ALA A 315 -14.21 -11.15 8.58
N LEU A 316 -15.30 -11.79 9.03
CA LEU A 316 -16.55 -11.94 8.28
C LEU A 316 -17.10 -10.57 7.87
N ALA A 317 -17.16 -9.62 8.80
CA ALA A 317 -17.67 -8.27 8.59
C ALA A 317 -16.75 -7.38 7.74
N SER A 318 -15.42 -7.52 7.85
CA SER A 318 -14.46 -6.68 7.12
C SER A 318 -14.09 -7.21 5.73
N GLY A 319 -14.43 -8.47 5.43
CA GLY A 319 -14.03 -9.14 4.19
C GLY A 319 -12.59 -9.66 4.19
N GLY A 320 -11.86 -9.53 5.30
CA GLY A 320 -10.47 -9.99 5.43
C GLY A 320 -10.30 -11.44 5.94
N ILE A 321 -9.04 -11.83 6.11
CA ILE A 321 -8.59 -13.07 6.77
C ILE A 321 -7.68 -12.68 7.93
N VAL A 322 -7.80 -13.33 9.08
CA VAL A 322 -7.01 -13.04 10.29
C VAL A 322 -6.04 -14.18 10.62
N HIS A 323 -4.78 -13.86 10.88
CA HIS A 323 -3.81 -14.80 11.44
C HIS A 323 -3.85 -14.74 12.97
N LEU A 324 -4.02 -15.89 13.61
CA LEU A 324 -4.02 -16.06 15.06
C LEU A 324 -2.87 -16.98 15.48
N GLU A 325 -2.25 -16.68 16.61
CA GLU A 325 -1.35 -17.57 17.34
C GLU A 325 -2.00 -17.89 18.69
N GLN A 326 -2.38 -19.15 18.89
CA GLN A 326 -3.07 -19.63 20.09
C GLN A 326 -4.35 -18.84 20.41
N GLY A 327 -5.09 -18.45 19.37
CA GLY A 327 -6.28 -17.61 19.47
C GLY A 327 -6.00 -16.11 19.61
N VAL A 328 -4.74 -15.67 19.67
CA VAL A 328 -4.37 -14.24 19.76
C VAL A 328 -4.09 -13.69 18.36
N PRO A 329 -4.74 -12.59 17.93
CA PRO A 329 -4.41 -11.96 16.65
C PRO A 329 -2.94 -11.55 16.55
N VAL A 330 -2.25 -12.10 15.57
CA VAL A 330 -0.90 -11.66 15.21
C VAL A 330 -1.07 -10.38 14.41
N ALA A 331 -0.65 -9.25 15.00
CA ALA A 331 -0.72 -7.97 14.31
C ALA A 331 0.10 -8.05 13.01
N ALA A 332 -0.57 -7.86 11.87
CA ALA A 332 0.15 -7.53 10.64
C ALA A 332 0.91 -6.21 10.89
N PRO A 333 2.14 -6.02 10.36
CA PRO A 333 2.72 -4.69 10.31
C PRO A 333 1.76 -3.80 9.51
N VAL A 334 1.03 -2.95 10.22
CA VAL A 334 0.07 -2.03 9.61
C VAL A 334 0.90 -1.06 8.78
N ALA A 335 0.78 -1.13 7.45
CA ALA A 335 1.33 -0.08 6.59
C ALA A 335 0.80 1.27 7.13
N PRO A 336 1.68 2.25 7.42
CA PRO A 336 1.26 3.48 8.05
C PRO A 336 0.14 4.13 7.23
N SER A 337 -0.93 4.54 7.92
CA SER A 337 -2.07 5.20 7.27
C SER A 337 -1.60 6.38 6.41
N LEU A 338 -2.37 6.77 5.40
CA LEU A 338 -2.02 7.94 4.56
C LEU A 338 -1.73 9.18 5.42
N ARG A 339 -2.50 9.38 6.49
CA ARG A 339 -2.29 10.48 7.44
C ARG A 339 -0.95 10.38 8.16
N ALA A 340 -0.53 9.18 8.56
CA ALA A 340 0.77 8.97 9.20
C ALA A 340 1.92 9.21 8.21
N ARG A 341 1.83 8.68 6.99
CA ARG A 341 2.81 8.92 5.91
C ARG A 341 2.92 10.40 5.54
N ALA A 342 1.79 11.11 5.50
CA ALA A 342 1.77 12.54 5.23
C ALA A 342 2.40 13.35 6.37
N ALA A 343 2.13 12.99 7.62
CA ALA A 343 2.76 13.61 8.78
C ALA A 343 4.28 13.41 8.80
N GLU A 344 4.75 12.20 8.47
CA GLU A 344 6.18 11.89 8.32
C GLU A 344 6.82 12.71 7.19
N ALA A 345 6.19 12.77 6.01
CA ALA A 345 6.67 13.58 4.90
C ALA A 345 6.72 15.08 5.22
N ARG A 346 5.74 15.61 5.97
CA ARG A 346 5.76 17.00 6.49
C ARG A 346 6.90 17.21 7.47
N ALA A 347 7.11 16.30 8.42
CA ALA A 347 8.20 16.41 9.39
C ALA A 347 9.56 16.43 8.69
N ALA A 348 9.80 15.51 7.76
CA ALA A 348 11.04 15.46 6.98
C ALA A 348 11.24 16.72 6.12
N MET A 349 10.16 17.30 5.57
CA MET A 349 10.24 18.59 4.87
C MET A 349 10.66 19.73 5.79
N VAL A 350 10.11 19.78 7.01
CA VAL A 350 10.47 20.80 8.01
C VAL A 350 11.92 20.64 8.43
N GLU A 351 12.37 19.42 8.75
CA GLU A 351 13.76 19.13 9.12
C GLU A 351 14.75 19.58 8.04
N ARG A 352 14.48 19.27 6.76
CA ARG A 352 15.32 19.75 5.65
C ARG A 352 15.43 21.27 5.60
N LEU A 353 14.35 22.01 5.85
CA LEU A 353 14.37 23.47 5.85
C LEU A 353 15.17 24.04 7.04
N GLU A 354 15.19 23.34 8.17
CA GLU A 354 16.03 23.68 9.32
C GLU A 354 17.51 23.42 9.01
N ASP A 355 17.83 22.25 8.45
CA ASP A 355 19.20 21.86 8.08
C ASP A 355 19.81 22.80 7.01
N GLU A 356 18.99 23.25 6.05
CA GLU A 356 19.38 24.23 5.03
C GLU A 356 19.49 25.67 5.58
N GLY A 357 19.10 25.91 6.84
CA GLY A 357 19.10 27.23 7.49
C GLY A 357 18.02 28.19 6.98
N VAL A 358 17.05 27.70 6.20
CA VAL A 358 15.93 28.49 5.67
C VAL A 358 14.90 28.76 6.77
N LEU A 359 14.62 27.75 7.59
CA LEU A 359 13.69 27.82 8.71
C LEU A 359 14.45 28.00 10.02
N THR A 360 14.24 29.15 10.67
CA THR A 360 14.88 29.53 11.93
C THR A 360 13.88 29.95 13.01
N ASP A 361 12.67 30.35 12.64
CA ASP A 361 11.63 30.79 13.57
C ASP A 361 10.86 29.58 14.15
N PRO A 362 10.88 29.36 15.49
CA PRO A 362 10.16 28.26 16.12
C PRO A 362 8.63 28.33 15.95
N ALA A 363 8.04 29.51 15.83
CA ALA A 363 6.60 29.66 15.60
C ALA A 363 6.23 29.23 14.19
N VAL A 364 7.01 29.63 13.18
CA VAL A 364 6.82 29.19 11.79
C VAL A 364 7.04 27.69 11.66
N ARG A 365 8.02 27.13 12.37
CA ARG A 365 8.24 25.68 12.46
C ARG A 365 7.01 24.93 12.96
N ARG A 366 6.42 25.38 14.08
CA ARG A 366 5.20 24.79 14.62
C ARG A 366 4.05 24.85 13.63
N ALA A 367 3.84 26.00 12.98
CA ALA A 367 2.78 26.17 11.98
C ALA A 367 2.95 25.19 10.80
N LEU A 368 4.17 25.03 10.27
CA LEU A 368 4.43 24.09 9.17
C LEU A 368 4.18 22.62 9.54
N LEU A 369 4.49 22.21 10.77
CA LEU A 369 4.22 20.86 11.25
C LEU A 369 2.72 20.61 11.44
N ALA A 370 2.01 21.63 11.94
CA ALA A 370 0.59 21.56 12.25
C ALA A 370 -0.29 21.51 10.98
N VAL A 371 0.03 22.31 9.96
CA VAL A 371 -0.81 22.47 8.75
C VAL A 371 -0.75 21.23 7.85
N PRO A 372 -1.84 20.46 7.70
CA PRO A 372 -1.89 19.28 6.84
C PRO A 372 -2.01 19.68 5.35
N ARG A 373 -0.86 19.84 4.68
CA ARG A 373 -0.78 20.21 3.25
C ARG A 373 -1.54 19.24 2.35
N GLU A 374 -1.62 17.97 2.73
CA GLU A 374 -2.35 16.92 2.03
C GLU A 374 -3.87 17.17 1.93
N VAL A 375 -4.44 17.96 2.85
CA VAL A 375 -5.85 18.37 2.81
C VAL A 375 -6.05 19.60 1.92
N LEU A 376 -5.09 20.52 1.92
CA LEU A 376 -5.14 21.77 1.15
C LEU A 376 -4.79 21.56 -0.34
N LEU A 377 -3.96 20.56 -0.62
CA LEU A 377 -3.45 20.19 -1.93
C LEU A 377 -3.85 18.75 -2.30
N PRO A 378 -5.15 18.42 -2.37
CA PRO A 378 -5.60 17.05 -2.64
C PRO A 378 -5.16 16.53 -4.01
N ARG A 379 -4.84 17.45 -4.94
CA ARG A 379 -4.45 17.16 -6.32
C ARG A 379 -3.36 18.12 -6.74
N CYS A 380 -2.43 17.65 -7.57
CA CYS A 380 -1.37 18.51 -8.11
C CYS A 380 -0.80 17.98 -9.41
N TYR A 381 -0.23 18.87 -10.22
CA TYR A 381 0.46 18.48 -11.44
C TYR A 381 1.93 18.14 -11.18
N VAL A 382 2.36 17.00 -11.70
CA VAL A 382 3.77 16.60 -11.79
C VAL A 382 4.27 16.73 -13.21
N ARG A 383 5.56 17.07 -13.34
CA ARG A 383 6.20 17.19 -14.64
C ARG A 383 6.63 15.81 -15.13
N ARG A 384 6.28 15.46 -16.36
CA ARG A 384 6.74 14.24 -17.02
C ARG A 384 7.82 14.56 -18.07
N PRO A 385 8.83 13.70 -18.26
CA PRO A 385 9.80 13.85 -19.34
C PRO A 385 9.08 13.84 -20.70
N THR A 386 9.54 14.69 -21.62
CA THR A 386 9.11 14.70 -23.02
C THR A 386 10.33 14.56 -23.91
N ALA A 387 10.15 14.04 -25.14
CA ALA A 387 11.23 13.95 -26.11
C ALA A 387 11.87 15.34 -26.35
N PRO A 388 13.19 15.42 -26.60
CA PRO A 388 13.88 16.68 -26.89
C PRO A 388 13.15 17.48 -27.99
N GLY A 389 12.95 18.78 -27.77
CA GLY A 389 12.23 19.66 -28.71
C GLY A 389 10.70 19.64 -28.61
N ARG A 390 10.10 18.82 -27.73
CA ARG A 390 8.66 18.85 -27.44
C ARG A 390 8.32 19.73 -26.23
N PRO A 391 7.14 20.38 -26.19
CA PRO A 391 6.67 21.12 -25.01
C PRO A 391 6.67 20.23 -23.76
N LYS A 392 6.95 20.81 -22.59
CA LYS A 392 6.87 20.09 -21.31
C LYS A 392 5.44 19.60 -21.10
N ALA A 393 5.30 18.32 -20.73
CA ALA A 393 4.02 17.72 -20.35
C ALA A 393 3.89 17.66 -18.82
N TRP A 394 2.69 17.92 -18.34
CA TRP A 394 2.31 17.84 -16.94
C TRP A 394 1.15 16.85 -16.80
N GLN A 395 1.17 16.07 -15.72
CA GLN A 395 0.13 15.09 -15.44
C GLN A 395 -0.49 15.39 -14.08
N LEU A 396 -1.83 15.41 -14.00
CA LEU A 396 -2.55 15.60 -12.75
C LEU A 396 -2.53 14.32 -11.89
N LEU A 397 -2.00 14.42 -10.67
CA LEU A 397 -2.08 13.39 -9.65
C LEU A 397 -3.27 13.64 -8.71
N ASP A 398 -3.87 12.57 -8.22
CA ASP A 398 -4.96 12.59 -7.25
C ASP A 398 -4.59 11.87 -5.95
N GLY A 399 -4.48 12.60 -4.85
CA GLY A 399 -4.09 12.04 -3.55
C GLY A 399 -5.09 11.04 -2.96
N ALA A 400 -6.34 11.03 -3.44
CA ALA A 400 -7.32 10.03 -3.05
C ALA A 400 -7.06 8.66 -3.72
N ASP A 401 -6.36 8.62 -4.86
CA ASP A 401 -6.08 7.39 -5.59
C ASP A 401 -4.80 6.69 -5.06
N PRO A 402 -4.89 5.44 -4.58
CA PRO A 402 -3.72 4.72 -4.05
C PRO A 402 -2.52 4.64 -5.00
N ARG A 403 -2.74 4.71 -6.32
CA ARG A 403 -1.68 4.64 -7.33
C ARG A 403 -0.83 5.91 -7.39
N ASP A 404 -1.39 7.06 -7.00
CA ASP A 404 -0.70 8.35 -7.07
C ASP A 404 -0.13 8.76 -5.71
N GLN A 405 -0.66 8.22 -4.60
CA GLN A 405 -0.37 8.66 -3.23
C GLN A 405 1.12 8.80 -2.92
N ALA A 406 1.96 7.84 -3.34
CA ALA A 406 3.39 7.90 -3.04
C ALA A 406 4.07 9.10 -3.71
N GLU A 407 3.83 9.29 -5.02
CA GLU A 407 4.41 10.40 -5.77
C GLU A 407 3.80 11.74 -5.38
N TRP A 408 2.48 11.79 -5.20
CA TRP A 408 1.76 12.99 -4.76
C TRP A 408 2.26 13.48 -3.40
N LEU A 409 2.44 12.58 -2.43
CA LEU A 409 2.98 12.95 -1.11
C LEU A 409 4.38 13.55 -1.19
N VAL A 410 5.26 12.96 -2.01
CA VAL A 410 6.58 13.54 -2.26
C VAL A 410 6.41 14.93 -2.87
N ARG A 411 5.57 15.05 -3.90
CA ARG A 411 5.42 16.29 -4.66
C ARG A 411 4.95 17.46 -3.82
N ILE A 412 4.00 17.27 -2.91
CA ILE A 412 3.49 18.35 -2.07
C ILE A 412 4.45 18.73 -0.93
N HIS A 413 5.49 17.93 -0.67
CA HIS A 413 6.49 18.11 0.41
C HIS A 413 7.95 18.24 -0.09
N ASP A 414 8.20 18.23 -1.40
CA ASP A 414 9.55 18.33 -1.98
C ASP A 414 10.20 19.72 -1.88
N GLY A 415 9.45 20.72 -1.39
CA GLY A 415 9.89 22.10 -1.24
C GLY A 415 9.59 23.00 -2.44
N GLY A 416 9.34 22.42 -3.62
CA GLY A 416 9.03 23.14 -4.85
C GLY A 416 7.61 23.72 -4.87
N ALA A 417 7.39 24.74 -5.72
CA ALA A 417 6.06 25.31 -5.90
C ALA A 417 5.13 24.31 -6.60
N VAL A 418 3.92 24.09 -6.09
CA VAL A 418 3.01 23.01 -6.50
C VAL A 418 1.91 23.54 -7.42
N PRO A 419 1.92 23.24 -8.74
CA PRO A 419 0.84 23.63 -9.64
C PRO A 419 -0.42 22.83 -9.36
N VAL A 420 -1.56 23.52 -9.25
CA VAL A 420 -2.85 22.92 -8.89
C VAL A 420 -3.86 23.00 -10.03
N ARG A 421 -3.88 24.11 -10.78
CA ARG A 421 -4.81 24.31 -11.90
C ARG A 421 -4.18 25.09 -13.05
N GLN A 422 -4.39 24.63 -14.27
CA GLN A 422 -4.06 25.37 -15.50
C GLN A 422 -5.31 26.03 -16.07
N GLY A 423 -5.24 27.28 -16.54
CA GLY A 423 -6.40 27.96 -17.14
C GLY A 423 -7.64 28.08 -16.22
N GLY A 424 -8.83 28.06 -16.81
CA GLY A 424 -10.13 28.24 -16.14
C GLY A 424 -10.94 26.95 -15.93
N GLU A 425 -10.29 25.78 -15.99
CA GLU A 425 -10.95 24.50 -15.71
C GLU A 425 -11.47 24.45 -14.26
N PRO A 426 -12.60 23.78 -13.96
CA PRO A 426 -13.06 23.71 -12.58
C PRO A 426 -12.05 22.96 -11.70
N LEU A 427 -11.71 23.53 -10.55
CA LEU A 427 -10.58 23.10 -9.69
C LEU A 427 -10.61 21.59 -9.34
N ASP A 428 -11.82 21.03 -9.19
CA ASP A 428 -12.04 19.65 -8.78
C ASP A 428 -12.68 18.78 -9.89
N ALA A 429 -12.86 19.30 -11.11
CA ALA A 429 -13.48 18.56 -12.21
C ALA A 429 -12.49 17.89 -13.17
N ALA A 430 -11.22 18.29 -13.15
CA ALA A 430 -10.18 17.69 -13.99
C ALA A 430 -10.05 16.18 -13.71
N GLU A 431 -9.78 15.35 -14.72
CA GLU A 431 -9.67 13.90 -14.51
C GLU A 431 -8.29 13.51 -13.99
N ARG A 432 -8.23 12.47 -13.15
CA ARG A 432 -6.95 11.89 -12.72
C ARG A 432 -6.15 11.48 -13.96
N GLY A 433 -4.86 11.83 -13.98
CA GLY A 433 -3.97 11.48 -15.08
C GLY A 433 -4.11 12.38 -16.32
N GLN A 434 -4.98 13.39 -16.29
CA GLN A 434 -5.08 14.40 -17.33
C GLN A 434 -3.70 14.97 -17.65
N VAL A 435 -3.35 14.96 -18.94
CA VAL A 435 -2.09 15.50 -19.43
C VAL A 435 -2.34 16.86 -20.06
N VAL A 436 -1.56 17.85 -19.63
CA VAL A 436 -1.59 19.20 -20.15
C VAL A 436 -0.18 19.62 -20.59
N THR A 437 -0.09 20.45 -21.62
CA THR A 437 1.19 20.90 -22.17
C THR A 437 1.37 22.40 -21.98
N GLY A 438 2.63 22.85 -21.93
CA GLY A 438 2.97 24.26 -21.81
C GLY A 438 2.91 24.80 -20.37
N GLY A 439 2.71 26.11 -20.26
CA GLY A 439 2.54 26.85 -19.01
C GLY A 439 1.11 27.36 -18.82
N GLY A 440 0.90 28.25 -17.85
CA GLY A 440 -0.39 28.93 -17.63
C GLY A 440 -1.14 28.46 -16.38
N PHE A 441 -0.43 27.97 -15.36
CA PHE A 441 -1.06 27.58 -14.10
C PHE A 441 -1.65 28.80 -13.38
N THR A 442 -2.98 28.87 -13.30
CA THR A 442 -3.73 29.94 -12.64
C THR A 442 -3.75 29.77 -11.12
N VAL A 443 -3.62 28.54 -10.62
CA VAL A 443 -3.56 28.25 -9.18
C VAL A 443 -2.34 27.39 -8.87
N ARG A 444 -1.58 27.80 -7.85
CA ARG A 444 -0.35 27.14 -7.39
C ARG A 444 -0.12 27.45 -5.92
N SER A 445 0.42 26.49 -5.18
CA SER A 445 1.07 26.78 -3.90
C SER A 445 2.50 27.28 -4.15
N ALA A 446 2.91 28.35 -3.47
CA ALA A 446 4.29 28.81 -3.49
C ALA A 446 5.27 27.71 -3.05
N ALA A 447 6.54 27.88 -3.41
CA ALA A 447 7.61 27.05 -2.88
C ALA A 447 7.66 27.19 -1.35
N VAL A 448 8.06 26.13 -0.66
CA VAL A 448 7.99 26.10 0.80
C VAL A 448 9.01 27.06 1.42
N ALA A 449 10.22 27.13 0.87
CA ALA A 449 11.23 28.11 1.26
C ALA A 449 10.72 29.56 1.12
N ALA A 450 10.03 29.88 0.02
CA ALA A 450 9.43 31.21 -0.18
C ALA A 450 8.36 31.53 0.88
N THR A 451 7.56 30.53 1.23
CA THR A 451 6.54 30.66 2.29
C THR A 451 7.18 30.94 3.64
N VAL A 452 8.25 30.20 3.98
CA VAL A 452 9.01 30.40 5.23
C VAL A 452 9.66 31.78 5.26
N GLU A 453 10.37 32.18 4.21
CA GLU A 453 11.01 33.50 4.10
C GLU A 453 10.02 34.65 4.27
N VAL A 454 8.79 34.50 3.79
CA VAL A 454 7.73 35.50 3.93
C VAL A 454 7.14 35.49 5.34
N LEU A 455 6.80 34.33 5.90
CA LEU A 455 6.21 34.25 7.24
C LEU A 455 7.18 34.76 8.33
N GLN A 456 8.46 34.38 8.24
CA GLN A 456 9.49 34.86 9.16
C GLN A 456 9.71 36.37 9.05
N ALA A 457 9.74 36.90 7.83
CA ALA A 457 9.89 38.34 7.63
C ALA A 457 8.65 39.14 8.04
N LEU A 458 7.45 38.55 7.90
CA LEU A 458 6.20 39.17 8.31
C LEU A 458 6.08 39.20 9.83
N SER A 459 6.67 38.23 10.52
CA SER A 459 6.66 38.08 11.97
C SER A 459 5.27 38.32 12.58
N PRO A 460 4.26 37.53 12.16
CA PRO A 460 2.91 37.68 12.68
C PRO A 460 2.85 37.18 14.13
N ALA A 461 2.25 37.96 15.01
CA ALA A 461 2.12 37.65 16.44
C ALA A 461 0.66 37.51 16.84
N ALA A 462 0.42 36.77 17.93
CA ALA A 462 -0.93 36.65 18.50
C ALA A 462 -1.52 38.04 18.80
N GLY A 463 -2.71 38.31 18.26
CA GLY A 463 -3.38 39.61 18.34
C GLY A 463 -3.24 40.50 17.11
N ASP A 464 -2.31 40.20 16.19
CA ASP A 464 -2.22 40.89 14.90
C ASP A 464 -3.45 40.58 14.04
N ARG A 465 -4.05 41.61 13.43
CA ARG A 465 -4.99 41.42 12.31
C ARG A 465 -4.19 41.30 11.03
N VAL A 466 -4.36 40.16 10.34
CA VAL A 466 -3.56 39.83 9.16
C VAL A 466 -4.43 39.88 7.91
N LEU A 467 -3.95 40.56 6.87
CA LEU A 467 -4.51 40.53 5.53
C LEU A 467 -3.58 39.77 4.58
N GLU A 468 -4.09 38.70 4.00
CA GLU A 468 -3.44 37.98 2.90
C GLU A 468 -4.13 38.29 1.57
N LEU A 469 -3.35 38.48 0.51
CA LEU A 469 -3.85 38.70 -0.84
C LEU A 469 -3.42 37.52 -1.73
N GLY A 470 -4.41 36.81 -2.27
CA GLY A 470 -4.23 35.57 -3.05
C GLY A 470 -4.28 34.32 -2.19
N THR A 471 -5.48 33.93 -1.75
CA THR A 471 -5.71 32.72 -0.92
C THR A 471 -5.20 31.45 -1.60
N GLY A 472 -5.45 31.29 -2.91
CA GLY A 472 -5.04 30.12 -3.67
C GLY A 472 -5.51 28.81 -3.00
N PRO A 473 -4.64 27.80 -2.84
CA PRO A 473 -4.99 26.55 -2.14
C PRO A 473 -5.18 26.70 -0.61
N GLY A 474 -4.90 27.86 -0.02
CA GLY A 474 -5.06 28.12 1.42
C GLY A 474 -3.89 27.71 2.31
N VAL A 475 -2.72 27.36 1.74
CA VAL A 475 -1.54 26.91 2.50
C VAL A 475 -0.98 28.02 3.40
N VAL A 476 -0.78 29.21 2.85
CA VAL A 476 -0.29 30.37 3.61
C VAL A 476 -1.36 30.86 4.58
N THR A 477 -2.63 30.91 4.15
CA THR A 477 -3.78 31.19 5.02
C THR A 477 -3.83 30.30 6.26
N ALA A 478 -3.66 28.98 6.09
CA ALA A 478 -3.67 28.01 7.19
C ALA A 478 -2.50 28.25 8.15
N ALA A 479 -1.30 28.50 7.62
CA ALA A 479 -0.14 28.83 8.45
C ALA A 479 -0.35 30.13 9.25
N LEU A 480 -0.95 31.15 8.64
CA LEU A 480 -1.32 32.38 9.36
C LEU A 480 -2.38 32.10 10.43
N CYS A 481 -3.37 31.26 10.15
CA CYS A 481 -4.38 30.87 11.15
C CYS A 481 -3.75 30.17 12.36
N GLU A 482 -2.72 29.34 12.16
CA GLU A 482 -1.94 28.72 13.25
C GLU A 482 -1.14 29.75 14.05
N LEU A 483 -0.58 30.76 13.40
CA LEU A 483 0.29 31.76 14.04
C LEU A 483 -0.49 32.79 14.85
N VAL A 484 -1.64 33.27 14.35
CA VAL A 484 -2.39 34.39 14.95
C VAL A 484 -3.81 34.04 15.39
N GLY A 485 -4.30 32.85 15.05
CA GLY A 485 -5.69 32.44 15.25
C GLY A 485 -6.58 32.77 14.04
N GLY A 486 -7.44 31.82 13.64
CA GLY A 486 -8.24 31.93 12.42
C GLY A 486 -9.14 33.17 12.33
N GLY A 487 -9.70 33.64 13.45
CA GLY A 487 -10.57 34.83 13.47
C GLY A 487 -9.83 36.15 13.19
N ALA A 488 -8.50 36.16 13.27
CA ALA A 488 -7.67 37.35 13.02
C ALA A 488 -7.20 37.46 11.56
N VAL A 489 -7.41 36.42 10.75
CA VAL A 489 -6.96 36.35 9.35
C VAL A 489 -8.10 36.72 8.40
N THR A 490 -7.84 37.72 7.56
CA THR A 490 -8.65 38.03 6.37
C THR A 490 -7.83 37.70 5.13
N THR A 491 -8.44 37.05 4.15
CA THR A 491 -7.76 36.71 2.89
C THR A 491 -8.64 37.07 1.70
N VAL A 492 -8.04 37.57 0.62
CA VAL A 492 -8.74 38.01 -0.59
C VAL A 492 -8.38 37.10 -1.76
N GLU A 493 -9.39 36.54 -2.42
CA GLU A 493 -9.23 35.69 -3.61
C GLU A 493 -10.10 36.22 -4.75
N ALA A 494 -9.52 36.31 -5.94
CA ALA A 494 -10.19 36.84 -7.12
C ALA A 494 -11.09 35.80 -7.78
N ASP A 495 -10.71 34.52 -7.75
CA ASP A 495 -11.51 33.44 -8.32
C ASP A 495 -12.50 32.86 -7.28
N PRO A 496 -13.82 32.96 -7.51
CA PRO A 496 -14.82 32.49 -6.57
C PRO A 496 -14.79 30.97 -6.33
N GLN A 497 -14.40 30.17 -7.33
CA GLN A 497 -14.29 28.71 -7.18
C GLN A 497 -13.10 28.34 -6.29
N VAL A 498 -11.98 29.05 -6.45
CA VAL A 498 -10.80 28.86 -5.60
C VAL A 498 -11.10 29.29 -4.17
N ALA A 499 -11.78 30.42 -3.99
CA ALA A 499 -12.18 30.91 -2.68
C ALA A 499 -13.08 29.91 -1.93
N GLU A 500 -14.07 29.31 -2.61
CA GLU A 500 -14.96 28.31 -2.00
C GLU A 500 -14.22 27.01 -1.69
N ALA A 501 -13.37 26.52 -2.60
CA ALA A 501 -12.58 25.33 -2.33
C ALA A 501 -11.62 25.53 -1.15
N ALA A 502 -10.95 26.68 -1.06
CA ALA A 502 -10.12 27.04 0.08
C ALA A 502 -10.95 27.11 1.37
N ARG A 503 -12.15 27.73 1.33
CA ARG A 503 -13.08 27.79 2.47
C ARG A 503 -13.42 26.40 3.00
N ALA A 504 -13.81 25.48 2.12
CA ALA A 504 -14.16 24.11 2.51
C ALA A 504 -12.96 23.36 3.13
N ARG A 505 -11.78 23.45 2.52
CA ARG A 505 -10.57 22.73 2.98
C ARG A 505 -10.03 23.30 4.30
N LEU A 506 -9.96 24.63 4.42
CA LEU A 506 -9.63 25.31 5.68
C LEU A 506 -10.64 24.94 6.77
N ALA A 507 -11.93 24.87 6.41
CA ALA A 507 -12.97 24.51 7.34
C ALA A 507 -12.83 23.08 7.88
N ALA A 508 -12.46 22.13 7.03
CA ALA A 508 -12.17 20.74 7.39
C ALA A 508 -10.97 20.62 8.36
N LEU A 509 -10.04 21.57 8.32
CA LEU A 509 -8.92 21.67 9.26
C LEU A 509 -9.24 22.42 10.56
N GLY A 510 -10.48 22.92 10.70
CA GLY A 510 -10.90 23.70 11.87
C GLY A 510 -10.60 25.20 11.79
N TYR A 511 -9.97 25.68 10.71
CA TYR A 511 -9.73 27.10 10.51
C TYR A 511 -10.99 27.79 9.95
N ARG A 512 -11.22 29.04 10.39
CA ARG A 512 -12.36 29.88 9.93
C ARG A 512 -11.91 31.33 9.68
N PRO A 513 -10.98 31.57 8.73
CA PRO A 513 -10.62 32.93 8.35
C PRO A 513 -11.74 33.61 7.58
N ARG A 514 -11.71 34.95 7.51
CA ARG A 514 -12.60 35.73 6.66
C ARG A 514 -12.06 35.70 5.22
N ILE A 515 -12.72 34.95 4.35
CA ILE A 515 -12.37 34.87 2.92
C ILE A 515 -13.27 35.83 2.13
N VAL A 516 -12.67 36.84 1.49
CA VAL A 516 -13.32 37.88 0.68
C VAL A 516 -13.09 37.60 -0.80
N HIS A 517 -14.16 37.64 -1.60
CA HIS A 517 -14.04 37.52 -3.05
C HIS A 517 -13.77 38.92 -3.62
N GLY A 518 -12.65 39.11 -4.33
CA GLY A 518 -12.31 40.42 -4.89
C GLY A 518 -10.89 40.53 -5.46
N ASP A 519 -10.59 41.70 -6.05
CA ASP A 519 -9.24 42.01 -6.53
C ASP A 519 -8.32 42.29 -5.32
N GLY A 520 -7.26 41.48 -5.18
CA GLY A 520 -6.29 41.61 -4.10
C GLY A 520 -5.57 42.97 -4.08
N ALA A 521 -5.49 43.69 -5.21
CA ALA A 521 -4.92 45.05 -5.24
C ALA A 521 -5.78 46.07 -4.46
N GLY A 522 -7.09 45.82 -4.33
CA GLY A 522 -8.00 46.65 -3.54
C GLY A 522 -8.00 46.32 -2.03
N GLY A 523 -7.40 45.20 -1.63
CA GLY A 523 -7.41 44.72 -0.25
C GLY A 523 -8.81 44.50 0.31
N CYS A 524 -9.04 44.90 1.56
CA CYS A 524 -10.32 44.87 2.24
C CYS A 524 -10.71 46.29 2.69
N PRO A 525 -11.46 47.04 1.85
CA PRO A 525 -11.84 48.42 2.14
C PRO A 525 -12.52 48.60 3.50
N GLY A 526 -12.18 49.67 4.20
CA GLY A 526 -12.76 50.01 5.53
C GLY A 526 -12.13 49.27 6.71
N ALA A 527 -11.17 48.37 6.49
CA ALA A 527 -10.42 47.69 7.55
C ALA A 527 -8.96 48.16 7.60
N ARG A 528 -8.33 48.00 8.77
CA ARG A 528 -6.89 48.19 8.96
C ARG A 528 -6.25 46.92 9.52
N PHE A 529 -5.02 46.65 9.08
CA PHE A 529 -4.30 45.42 9.39
C PHE A 529 -2.89 45.69 9.89
N ASP A 530 -2.48 44.92 10.88
CA ASP A 530 -1.18 45.01 11.53
C ASP A 530 -0.11 44.30 10.68
N ARG A 531 -0.53 43.30 9.89
CA ARG A 531 0.30 42.59 8.92
C ARG A 531 -0.43 42.44 7.59
N ILE A 532 0.25 42.75 6.48
CA ILE A 532 -0.28 42.57 5.12
C ILE A 532 0.73 41.78 4.28
N VAL A 533 0.27 40.76 3.57
CA VAL A 533 1.13 39.91 2.73
C VAL A 533 0.48 39.60 1.39
N LEU A 534 1.24 39.79 0.31
CA LEU A 534 0.81 39.40 -1.04
C LEU A 534 1.47 38.08 -1.44
N SER A 535 0.64 37.09 -1.77
CA SER A 535 1.06 35.78 -2.30
C SER A 535 1.21 35.79 -3.83
N PHE A 536 1.18 36.98 -4.43
CA PHE A 536 1.45 37.27 -5.84
C PHE A 536 2.32 38.53 -5.96
N ALA A 537 2.98 38.71 -7.10
CA ALA A 537 3.83 39.84 -7.40
C ALA A 537 3.06 40.96 -8.12
N VAL A 538 3.37 42.20 -7.77
CA VAL A 538 2.78 43.41 -8.36
C VAL A 538 3.87 44.26 -9.03
N ARG A 539 3.47 45.15 -9.94
CA ARG A 539 4.41 46.07 -10.61
C ARG A 539 4.72 47.32 -9.78
N CYS A 540 3.84 47.65 -8.84
CA CYS A 540 3.98 48.73 -7.89
C CYS A 540 3.15 48.42 -6.63
N LEU A 541 3.43 49.09 -5.52
CA LEU A 541 2.69 48.89 -4.27
C LEU A 541 1.27 49.45 -4.41
N PRO A 542 0.20 48.66 -4.19
CA PRO A 542 -1.16 49.17 -4.34
C PRO A 542 -1.48 50.24 -3.27
N PRO A 543 -1.95 51.45 -3.66
CA PRO A 543 -2.27 52.52 -2.70
C PRO A 543 -3.27 52.09 -1.61
N ALA A 544 -4.28 51.29 -1.98
CA ALA A 544 -5.28 50.78 -1.04
C ALA A 544 -4.64 49.97 0.11
N LEU A 545 -3.59 49.19 -0.17
CA LEU A 545 -2.90 48.40 0.86
C LEU A 545 -2.04 49.28 1.77
N LEU A 546 -1.47 50.36 1.22
CA LEU A 546 -0.77 51.37 2.03
C LEU A 546 -1.74 52.04 3.00
N GLU A 547 -2.94 52.41 2.55
CA GLU A 547 -3.99 53.01 3.38
C GLU A 547 -4.50 52.06 4.46
N GLN A 548 -4.67 50.79 4.13
CA GLN A 548 -5.14 49.74 5.05
C GLN A 548 -4.07 49.25 6.03
N LEU A 549 -2.80 49.64 5.86
CA LEU A 549 -1.75 49.33 6.82
C LEU A 549 -1.98 50.11 8.12
N ALA A 550 -2.10 49.42 9.25
CA ALA A 550 -2.25 50.00 10.58
C ALA A 550 -0.95 50.66 11.06
N ASP A 551 -1.04 51.55 12.06
CA ASP A 551 0.14 52.15 12.68
C ASP A 551 1.01 51.08 13.34
N GLY A 552 2.32 51.11 13.11
CA GLY A 552 3.23 50.03 13.51
C GLY A 552 3.14 48.77 12.62
N GLY A 553 2.29 48.80 11.59
CA GLY A 553 2.05 47.68 10.71
C GLY A 553 3.19 47.43 9.71
N LEU A 554 3.23 46.19 9.22
CA LEU A 554 4.19 45.70 8.23
C LEU A 554 3.48 45.13 7.00
N LEU A 555 3.90 45.54 5.81
CA LEU A 555 3.43 45.00 4.53
C LEU A 555 4.60 44.38 3.76
N LEU A 556 4.40 43.15 3.28
CA LEU A 556 5.32 42.45 2.39
C LEU A 556 4.67 42.24 1.01
N ALA A 557 5.29 42.80 -0.03
CA ALA A 557 4.80 42.68 -1.40
C ALA A 557 5.93 42.26 -2.35
N PRO A 558 5.81 41.12 -3.03
CA PRO A 558 6.71 40.78 -4.13
C PRO A 558 6.54 41.79 -5.28
N LEU A 559 7.65 42.31 -5.82
CA LEU A 559 7.65 43.19 -6.99
C LEU A 559 8.21 42.50 -8.22
N THR A 560 7.68 42.85 -9.39
CA THR A 560 8.09 42.31 -10.69
C THR A 560 8.00 43.39 -11.77
N THR A 561 8.89 43.32 -12.77
CA THR A 561 8.83 44.14 -13.99
C THR A 561 7.85 43.58 -15.02
N GLY A 562 7.33 42.36 -14.81
CA GLY A 562 6.53 41.62 -15.79
C GLY A 562 7.38 40.76 -16.73
N ALA A 563 8.69 41.00 -16.83
CA ALA A 563 9.63 40.10 -17.47
C ALA A 563 10.13 39.02 -16.48
N PRO A 564 10.56 37.84 -16.96
CA PRO A 564 11.25 36.86 -16.13
C PRO A 564 12.52 37.47 -15.52
N GLY A 565 12.46 37.77 -14.22
CA GLY A 565 13.54 38.44 -13.51
C GLY A 565 13.79 37.92 -12.10
N ARG A 566 14.82 38.48 -11.45
CA ARG A 566 15.18 38.29 -10.05
C ARG A 566 13.98 38.65 -9.19
N PRO A 567 13.56 37.73 -8.31
CA PRO A 567 12.47 38.05 -7.43
C PRO A 567 12.92 39.09 -6.41
N ALA A 568 12.04 40.06 -6.15
CA ALA A 568 12.27 41.11 -5.19
C ALA A 568 11.05 41.29 -4.29
N ARG A 569 11.29 41.76 -3.08
CA ARG A 569 10.25 42.01 -2.08
C ARG A 569 10.36 43.43 -1.55
N ALA A 570 9.28 44.18 -1.69
CA ALA A 570 9.07 45.43 -0.99
C ALA A 570 8.60 45.13 0.45
N THR A 571 9.27 45.76 1.40
CA THR A 571 8.94 45.74 2.83
C THR A 571 8.53 47.15 3.23
N VAL A 572 7.29 47.33 3.65
CA VAL A 572 6.74 48.64 4.01
C VAL A 572 6.36 48.65 5.48
N VAL A 573 6.85 49.64 6.22
CA VAL A 573 6.53 49.85 7.64
C VAL A 573 5.80 51.17 7.79
N ARG A 574 4.68 51.15 8.53
CA ARG A 574 4.00 52.39 8.95
C ARG A 574 4.48 52.80 10.33
N SER A 575 5.04 54.00 10.43
CA SER A 575 5.42 54.62 11.70
C SER A 575 4.65 55.92 11.92
N ARG A 576 4.77 56.53 13.11
CA ARG A 576 4.22 57.87 13.38
C ARG A 576 4.75 58.95 12.42
N GLY A 577 5.93 58.75 11.83
CA GLY A 577 6.55 59.66 10.87
C GLY A 577 6.15 59.40 9.41
N GLY A 578 5.24 58.46 9.14
CA GLY A 578 4.82 58.08 7.79
C GLY A 578 5.27 56.68 7.39
N LEU A 579 5.24 56.42 6.08
CA LEU A 579 5.60 55.12 5.49
C LEU A 579 7.08 55.10 5.11
N SER A 580 7.76 54.01 5.48
CA SER A 580 9.08 53.67 4.97
C SER A 580 8.99 52.39 4.15
N ALA A 581 9.59 52.37 2.97
CA ALA A 581 9.54 51.22 2.07
C ALA A 581 10.93 50.90 1.52
N VAL A 582 11.30 49.62 1.60
CA VAL A 582 12.58 49.11 1.11
C VAL A 582 12.34 47.90 0.20
N LEU A 583 12.94 47.94 -0.98
CA LEU A 583 12.95 46.87 -1.97
C LEU A 583 14.27 46.09 -1.87
N ARG A 584 14.18 44.77 -1.71
CA ARG A 584 15.34 43.86 -1.65
C ARG A 584 15.20 42.72 -2.65
N PRO A 585 16.31 42.25 -3.25
CA PRO A 585 16.33 40.97 -3.93
C PRO A 585 16.08 39.85 -2.91
N VAL A 586 15.42 38.77 -3.33
CA VAL A 586 15.16 37.57 -2.52
C VAL A 586 15.55 36.31 -3.29
N GLY A 587 15.72 35.19 -2.59
CA GLY A 587 16.11 33.91 -3.21
C GLY A 587 14.99 33.26 -4.00
N SER A 588 13.73 33.56 -3.66
CA SER A 588 12.55 32.90 -4.19
C SER A 588 11.44 33.90 -4.54
N GLY A 589 10.63 33.60 -5.56
CA GLY A 589 9.71 34.57 -6.18
C GLY A 589 8.27 34.12 -6.32
N HIS A 590 7.35 35.08 -6.23
CA HIS A 590 5.92 34.89 -6.48
C HIS A 590 5.56 35.17 -7.95
N ARG A 591 4.38 34.72 -8.39
CA ARG A 591 3.89 34.95 -9.76
C ARG A 591 3.29 36.36 -9.90
N PRO A 592 3.45 37.04 -11.05
CA PRO A 592 2.75 38.30 -11.33
C PRO A 592 1.22 38.15 -11.19
N LEU A 593 0.57 39.17 -10.61
CA LEU A 593 -0.89 39.29 -10.49
C LEU A 593 -1.59 39.27 -11.86
N ARG A 594 -0.95 39.85 -12.89
CA ARG A 594 -1.43 39.89 -14.28
C ARG A 594 -0.25 39.76 -15.25
N GLY A 595 -0.47 39.15 -16.42
CA GLY A 595 0.52 39.03 -17.50
C GLY A 595 1.05 37.60 -17.74
N PRO A 596 1.78 37.39 -18.86
CA PRO A 596 2.20 36.06 -19.29
C PRO A 596 3.11 35.34 -18.29
N ASP A 597 3.00 34.01 -18.28
CA ASP A 597 3.64 33.08 -17.34
C ASP A 597 5.17 33.01 -17.49
N ARG A 598 5.85 32.78 -16.36
CA ARG A 598 7.22 32.26 -16.19
C ARG A 598 7.52 30.93 -16.94
N ALA A 599 6.64 30.45 -17.81
CA ALA A 599 6.73 29.11 -18.41
C ALA A 599 6.82 29.09 -19.95
N THR A 600 6.84 30.26 -20.60
CA THR A 600 7.09 30.35 -22.05
C THR A 600 8.07 31.50 -22.34
N ALA A 601 9.32 31.37 -21.88
CA ALA A 601 10.39 31.99 -22.67
C ALA A 601 10.33 31.32 -24.06
N PRO A 602 10.36 32.07 -25.17
CA PRO A 602 10.46 31.43 -26.48
C PRO A 602 11.72 30.53 -26.48
N PRO A 603 11.63 29.29 -26.99
CA PRO A 603 12.72 28.32 -26.97
C PRO A 603 13.90 28.72 -27.88
N GLN A 604 13.81 29.85 -28.58
CA GLN A 604 14.85 30.31 -29.48
C GLN A 604 15.29 31.70 -29.07
N LEU A 605 16.56 31.79 -28.65
CA LEU A 605 17.33 33.01 -28.75
C LEU A 605 17.17 33.55 -30.19
N PRO A 606 17.08 34.88 -30.38
CA PRO A 606 17.04 35.47 -31.70
C PRO A 606 18.15 34.90 -32.59
N THR A 607 17.78 34.32 -33.72
CA THR A 607 18.73 33.88 -34.76
C THR A 607 18.88 35.01 -35.76
N GLY A 608 20.10 35.51 -35.96
CA GLY A 608 20.40 36.63 -36.84
C GLY A 608 21.89 36.89 -36.94
N PRO A 609 22.32 37.91 -37.71
CA PRO A 609 23.72 38.30 -37.75
C PRO A 609 24.20 38.62 -36.33
N VAL A 610 25.28 37.95 -35.92
CA VAL A 610 25.92 38.14 -34.62
C VAL A 610 26.91 39.29 -34.76
N ALA A 611 26.69 40.36 -34.00
CA ALA A 611 27.68 41.40 -33.81
C ALA A 611 28.57 41.03 -32.62
N VAL A 612 29.87 41.28 -32.77
CA VAL A 612 30.87 40.96 -31.74
C VAL A 612 31.59 42.24 -31.34
N ARG A 613 31.72 42.48 -30.04
CA ARG A 613 32.55 43.56 -29.51
C ARG A 613 33.32 43.12 -28.27
N ARG A 614 34.34 43.89 -27.93
CA ARG A 614 35.06 43.74 -26.66
C ARG A 614 34.44 44.62 -25.58
N SER A 615 34.52 44.14 -24.35
CA SER A 615 34.18 44.87 -23.14
C SER A 615 35.30 44.73 -22.10
N THR A 616 35.56 45.83 -21.40
CA THR A 616 36.44 45.88 -20.23
C THR A 616 35.65 45.80 -18.92
N VAL A 617 34.31 45.79 -18.99
CA VAL A 617 33.44 45.67 -17.83
C VAL A 617 33.24 44.20 -17.51
N SER A 618 33.69 43.80 -16.33
CA SER A 618 33.43 42.44 -15.85
C SER A 618 31.93 42.23 -15.63
N PRO A 619 31.34 41.12 -16.13
CA PRO A 619 29.97 40.75 -15.83
C PRO A 619 29.73 40.73 -14.32
N PRO A 620 28.71 41.45 -13.82
CA PRO A 620 28.35 41.41 -12.41
C PRO A 620 28.02 39.98 -11.97
N ALA A 621 28.52 39.58 -10.81
CA ALA A 621 28.28 38.23 -10.31
C ALA A 621 26.77 37.99 -10.14
N ARG A 622 26.30 36.76 -10.38
CA ARG A 622 24.89 36.42 -10.14
C ARG A 622 24.46 36.63 -8.69
N THR A 623 25.40 36.64 -7.75
CA THR A 623 25.12 36.91 -6.34
C THR A 623 24.91 38.40 -6.04
N GLU A 624 25.27 39.31 -6.95
CA GLU A 624 25.00 40.76 -6.81
C GLU A 624 23.52 41.08 -7.09
N GLY A 625 22.63 40.59 -6.22
CA GLY A 625 21.17 40.70 -6.40
C GLY A 625 20.66 42.14 -6.53
N GLY A 626 21.29 43.10 -5.85
CA GLY A 626 20.96 44.52 -5.96
C GLY A 626 21.15 45.04 -7.38
N PHE A 627 22.29 44.74 -8.00
CA PHE A 627 22.57 45.12 -9.39
C PHE A 627 21.51 44.56 -10.35
N TRP A 628 21.28 43.25 -10.31
CA TRP A 628 20.36 42.59 -11.24
C TRP A 628 18.91 43.06 -11.06
N LEU A 629 18.51 43.35 -9.82
CA LEU A 629 17.22 43.97 -9.53
C LEU A 629 17.07 45.34 -10.22
N ALA A 630 18.08 46.21 -10.14
CA ALA A 630 18.04 47.50 -10.80
C ALA A 630 18.12 47.37 -12.33
N ALA A 631 18.98 46.48 -12.84
CA ALA A 631 19.13 46.24 -14.27
C ALA A 631 17.81 45.82 -14.92
N GLU A 632 17.04 44.95 -14.29
CA GLU A 632 15.75 44.50 -14.81
C GLU A 632 14.70 45.62 -14.88
N HIS A 633 14.75 46.60 -13.96
CA HIS A 633 13.83 47.74 -13.97
C HIS A 633 14.28 48.86 -14.93
N LEU A 634 15.60 49.01 -15.14
CA LEU A 634 16.19 50.07 -15.96
C LEU A 634 16.40 49.67 -17.43
N VAL A 635 16.48 48.37 -17.72
CA VAL A 635 16.62 47.82 -19.07
C VAL A 635 15.32 47.11 -19.45
N PRO A 636 14.46 47.72 -20.29
CA PRO A 636 13.16 47.15 -20.62
C PRO A 636 13.26 45.76 -21.22
N GLY A 637 12.46 44.82 -20.69
CA GLY A 637 12.36 43.45 -21.18
C GLY A 637 13.54 42.54 -20.81
N LEU A 638 14.52 43.03 -20.04
CA LEU A 638 15.72 42.26 -19.70
C LEU A 638 15.39 40.98 -18.92
N VAL A 639 15.91 39.86 -19.41
CA VAL A 639 15.86 38.54 -18.78
C VAL A 639 17.28 37.99 -18.69
N LEU A 640 17.69 37.60 -17.49
CA LEU A 640 18.91 36.82 -17.28
C LEU A 640 18.62 35.34 -17.54
N ALA A 641 19.33 34.71 -18.49
CA ALA A 641 19.12 33.29 -18.82
C ALA A 641 19.74 32.37 -17.77
N ASP A 642 19.14 31.21 -17.50
CA ASP A 642 19.72 30.18 -16.62
C ASP A 642 20.55 29.15 -17.42
N GLY A 643 21.68 28.70 -16.87
CA GLY A 643 22.39 27.52 -17.37
C GLY A 643 23.66 27.73 -18.21
N ALA A 644 24.35 28.87 -18.10
CA ALA A 644 25.61 29.06 -18.81
C ALA A 644 26.77 28.38 -18.04
N VAL A 645 27.45 27.42 -18.68
CA VAL A 645 28.60 26.69 -18.12
C VAL A 645 29.87 27.51 -18.35
N GLY A 646 30.76 27.62 -17.35
CA GLY A 646 32.10 28.19 -17.57
C GLY A 646 32.24 29.72 -17.47
N GLY A 647 31.45 30.40 -16.63
CA GLY A 647 31.62 31.83 -16.35
C GLY A 647 30.98 32.77 -17.38
N GLU A 648 30.20 32.21 -18.31
CA GLU A 648 29.44 32.96 -19.31
C GLU A 648 28.20 33.63 -18.69
N VAL A 649 27.81 34.79 -19.22
CA VAL A 649 26.56 35.48 -18.86
C VAL A 649 25.74 35.69 -20.12
N ALA A 650 24.48 35.26 -20.09
CA ALA A 650 23.55 35.42 -21.20
C ALA A 650 22.31 36.21 -20.75
N VAL A 651 21.96 37.23 -21.53
CA VAL A 651 20.78 38.07 -21.34
C VAL A 651 19.95 38.11 -22.61
N HIS A 652 18.65 38.28 -22.48
CA HIS A 652 17.74 38.39 -23.62
C HIS A 652 16.53 39.26 -23.30
N ALA A 653 15.94 39.83 -24.34
CA ALA A 653 14.71 40.60 -24.29
C ALA A 653 13.74 39.97 -25.33
N PRO A 654 12.88 39.03 -24.91
CA PRO A 654 12.06 38.23 -25.83
C PRO A 654 11.13 39.06 -26.71
N GLY A 655 10.47 40.08 -26.15
CA GLY A 655 9.51 40.91 -26.88
C GLY A 655 10.18 41.72 -28.00
N GLU A 656 11.43 42.10 -27.78
CA GLU A 656 12.24 42.95 -28.62
C GLU A 656 13.24 42.15 -29.47
N ARG A 657 13.17 40.81 -29.41
CA ARG A 657 14.02 39.87 -30.16
C ARG A 657 15.51 40.23 -30.10
N SER A 658 16.00 40.60 -28.91
CA SER A 658 17.41 40.93 -28.68
C SER A 658 18.04 39.95 -27.67
N SER A 659 19.32 39.61 -27.86
CA SER A 659 20.07 38.76 -26.93
C SER A 659 21.56 39.11 -26.93
N ALA A 660 22.23 38.88 -25.81
CA ALA A 660 23.67 38.97 -25.71
C ALA A 660 24.25 37.82 -24.87
N VAL A 661 25.40 37.31 -25.28
CA VAL A 661 26.21 36.32 -24.54
C VAL A 661 27.60 36.90 -24.32
N VAL A 662 28.08 36.82 -23.09
CA VAL A 662 29.35 37.40 -22.68
C VAL A 662 30.27 36.31 -22.18
N ARG A 663 31.47 36.26 -22.78
CA ARG A 663 32.50 35.24 -22.53
C ARG A 663 33.82 35.87 -22.12
N PRO A 664 34.60 35.22 -21.24
CA PRO A 664 35.96 35.68 -20.94
C PRO A 664 36.87 35.55 -22.17
N ASP A 665 37.65 36.60 -22.48
CA ASP A 665 38.66 36.64 -23.55
C ASP A 665 39.95 37.32 -23.05
N GLY A 666 40.93 36.54 -22.59
CA GLY A 666 42.31 37.01 -22.37
C GLY A 666 42.47 38.22 -21.43
N GLY A 667 41.64 38.34 -20.39
CA GLY A 667 41.64 39.48 -19.45
C GLY A 667 40.62 40.58 -19.78
N CYS A 668 39.91 40.45 -20.89
CA CYS A 668 38.73 41.22 -21.29
C CYS A 668 37.52 40.29 -21.45
N TRP A 669 36.42 40.83 -21.95
CA TRP A 669 35.19 40.08 -22.23
C TRP A 669 34.76 40.28 -23.68
N THR A 670 34.38 39.19 -24.34
CA THR A 670 33.76 39.22 -25.67
C THR A 670 32.26 39.17 -25.52
N VAL A 671 31.58 40.14 -26.12
CA VAL A 671 30.13 40.28 -26.13
C VAL A 671 29.65 39.95 -27.54
N GLU A 672 28.94 38.83 -27.67
CA GLU A 672 28.22 38.45 -28.86
C GLU A 672 26.76 38.83 -28.68
N TYR A 673 26.21 39.67 -29.54
CA TYR A 673 24.80 40.07 -29.47
C TYR A 673 24.09 39.96 -30.81
N THR A 674 22.77 39.81 -30.73
CA THR A 674 21.88 39.63 -31.88
C THR A 674 20.60 40.40 -31.63
N GLY A 675 20.04 40.99 -32.69
CA GLY A 675 18.81 41.78 -32.64
C GLY A 675 19.03 43.28 -32.68
N PRO A 676 17.95 44.08 -32.57
CA PRO A 676 17.99 45.53 -32.73
C PRO A 676 18.66 46.29 -31.57
N ARG A 677 18.92 45.65 -30.42
CA ARG A 677 19.53 46.28 -29.23
C ARG A 677 20.81 45.57 -28.81
N ASP A 678 21.85 46.33 -28.49
CA ASP A 678 22.98 45.84 -27.70
C ASP A 678 22.59 45.85 -26.23
N LEU A 679 21.86 44.81 -25.80
CA LEU A 679 21.38 44.68 -24.42
C LEU A 679 22.53 44.74 -23.41
N TRP A 680 23.71 44.24 -23.77
CA TRP A 680 24.83 44.24 -22.85
C TRP A 680 25.42 45.64 -22.66
N ALA A 681 25.40 46.50 -23.68
CA ALA A 681 25.82 47.90 -23.53
C ALA A 681 24.90 48.66 -22.56
N GLU A 682 23.60 48.37 -22.59
CA GLU A 682 22.63 48.92 -21.64
C GLU A 682 22.90 48.40 -20.21
N VAL A 683 23.19 47.10 -20.06
CA VAL A 683 23.58 46.49 -18.77
C VAL A 683 24.88 47.11 -18.24
N GLU A 684 25.87 47.39 -19.10
CA GLU A 684 27.12 48.07 -18.75
C GLU A 684 26.90 49.51 -18.28
N ASP A 685 26.02 50.27 -18.94
CA ASP A 685 25.63 51.61 -18.48
C ASP A 685 25.01 51.57 -17.08
N VAL A 686 24.07 50.64 -16.86
CA VAL A 686 23.47 50.45 -15.53
C VAL A 686 24.53 50.07 -14.51
N HIS A 687 25.47 49.18 -14.85
CA HIS A 687 26.56 48.80 -13.95
C HIS A 687 27.43 50.01 -13.59
N GLY A 688 27.78 50.85 -14.56
CA GLY A 688 28.52 52.09 -14.31
C GLY A 688 27.76 53.09 -13.43
N ARG A 689 26.42 53.18 -13.55
CA ARG A 689 25.59 53.99 -12.65
C ARG A 689 25.48 53.37 -11.26
N TRP A 690 25.32 52.06 -11.15
CA TRP A 690 25.23 51.31 -9.90
C TRP A 690 26.52 51.39 -9.07
N VAL A 691 27.69 51.24 -9.71
CA VAL A 691 28.99 51.42 -9.05
C VAL A 691 29.15 52.85 -8.53
N ARG A 692 28.77 53.87 -9.32
CA ARG A 692 28.81 55.28 -8.88
C ARG A 692 27.84 55.58 -7.73
N ALA A 693 26.73 54.86 -7.65
CA ALA A 693 25.79 54.93 -6.54
C ALA A 693 26.28 54.20 -5.27
N GLY A 694 27.48 53.61 -5.28
CA GLY A 694 28.07 52.92 -4.14
C GLY A 694 27.66 51.45 -4.02
N ARG A 695 27.31 50.80 -5.15
CA ARG A 695 26.94 49.38 -5.21
C ARG A 695 25.79 48.99 -4.25
N PRO A 696 24.63 49.68 -4.30
CA PRO A 696 23.51 49.37 -3.40
C PRO A 696 23.03 47.91 -3.56
N ASP A 697 22.84 47.23 -2.44
CA ASP A 697 22.26 45.88 -2.33
C ASP A 697 20.73 45.92 -2.11
N HIS A 698 20.19 47.10 -1.79
CA HIS A 698 18.77 47.37 -1.59
C HIS A 698 18.40 48.80 -1.98
N TYR A 699 17.11 49.06 -2.14
CA TYR A 699 16.60 50.32 -2.66
C TYR A 699 15.43 50.86 -1.83
N ARG A 700 15.34 52.18 -1.63
CA ARG A 700 14.20 52.83 -0.97
C ARG A 700 13.11 53.11 -2.00
N ILE A 701 11.85 52.85 -1.65
CA ILE A 701 10.69 53.28 -2.43
C ILE A 701 10.11 54.54 -1.78
N ASP A 702 10.02 55.61 -2.55
CA ASP A 702 9.35 56.84 -2.18
C ASP A 702 7.85 56.69 -2.41
N LEU A 703 7.08 56.82 -1.31
CA LEU A 703 5.63 56.65 -1.28
C LEU A 703 4.90 57.99 -1.01
N SER A 704 5.60 59.12 -1.15
CA SER A 704 5.00 60.46 -0.97
C SER A 704 3.90 60.74 -1.99
N ASP A 705 4.05 60.26 -3.22
CA ASP A 705 2.99 60.18 -4.24
C ASP A 705 2.69 58.71 -4.55
N PRO A 706 1.58 58.14 -4.05
CA PRO A 706 1.21 56.76 -4.32
C PRO A 706 1.01 56.43 -5.81
N ALA A 707 0.71 57.42 -6.65
CA ALA A 707 0.52 57.26 -8.09
C ALA A 707 1.85 57.26 -8.88
N ALA A 708 2.91 57.82 -8.29
CA ALA A 708 4.23 57.97 -8.91
C ALA A 708 5.36 57.47 -7.97
N GLN A 709 5.39 56.17 -7.74
CA GLN A 709 6.38 55.54 -6.85
C GLN A 709 7.77 55.56 -7.47
N ARG A 710 8.71 56.23 -6.80
CA ARG A 710 10.11 56.35 -7.23
C ARG A 710 11.00 55.46 -6.38
N VAL A 711 11.90 54.72 -7.01
CA VAL A 711 12.88 53.88 -6.33
C VAL A 711 14.25 54.53 -6.41
N THR A 712 14.95 54.59 -5.28
CA THR A 712 16.25 55.26 -5.15
C THR A 712 17.23 54.34 -4.38
N GLY A 713 18.45 54.18 -4.90
CA GLY A 713 19.53 53.44 -4.26
C GLY A 713 20.84 54.22 -4.20
N GLY A 714 21.59 54.03 -3.12
CA GLY A 714 22.85 54.74 -2.86
C GLY A 714 22.66 56.04 -2.07
N SER A 715 23.65 56.39 -1.25
CA SER A 715 23.64 57.57 -0.35
C SER A 715 24.47 58.76 -0.87
N GLY A 716 24.96 58.70 -2.11
CA GLY A 716 25.86 59.70 -2.69
C GLY A 716 25.16 60.78 -3.54
N ARG A 717 25.96 61.74 -4.06
CA ARG A 717 25.51 62.85 -4.92
C ARG A 717 24.88 62.42 -6.27
N ARG A 718 24.96 61.14 -6.63
CA ARG A 718 24.42 60.57 -7.87
C ARG A 718 23.76 59.21 -7.55
N PRO A 719 22.56 59.22 -6.94
CA PRO A 719 21.85 57.98 -6.65
C PRO A 719 21.41 57.28 -7.95
N LEU A 720 21.17 55.97 -7.85
CA LEU A 720 20.52 55.21 -8.91
C LEU A 720 19.01 55.27 -8.72
N GLU A 721 18.28 55.72 -9.74
CA GLU A 721 16.83 55.97 -9.63
C GLU A 721 16.04 55.44 -10.81
N TRP A 722 14.82 55.00 -10.55
CA TRP A 722 13.81 54.65 -11.56
C TRP A 722 12.39 54.82 -11.00
N HIS A 723 11.39 54.80 -11.88
CA HIS A 723 9.98 54.83 -11.50
C HIS A 723 9.36 53.44 -11.63
N LEU A 724 8.54 53.05 -10.66
CA LEU A 724 7.65 51.91 -10.82
C LEU A 724 6.48 52.30 -11.73
N PRO A 725 5.95 51.38 -12.54
CA PRO A 725 4.77 51.64 -13.35
C PRO A 725 3.58 52.09 -12.50
N SER A 726 2.75 53.00 -13.02
CA SER A 726 1.52 53.40 -12.34
C SER A 726 0.59 52.19 -12.16
N ALA A 727 -0.13 52.15 -11.04
CA ALA A 727 -1.12 51.12 -10.78
C ALA A 727 -2.20 51.16 -11.88
N PRO A 728 -2.57 50.02 -12.49
CA PRO A 728 -3.66 50.01 -13.46
C PRO A 728 -4.95 50.47 -12.78
N THR A 729 -5.67 51.40 -13.42
CA THR A 729 -6.99 51.84 -12.96
C THR A 729 -8.01 50.70 -13.13
N ALA A 730 -8.92 50.55 -12.17
CA ALA A 730 -9.91 49.47 -12.11
C ALA A 730 -10.80 49.34 -13.37
N SER A 731 -10.83 50.36 -14.25
CA SER A 731 -11.68 50.44 -15.44
C SER A 731 -11.14 49.69 -16.68
N ALA A 732 -9.87 49.27 -16.72
CA ALA A 732 -9.32 48.56 -17.88
C ALA A 732 -9.51 47.02 -17.83
N ALA A 733 -10.32 46.54 -16.88
CA ALA A 733 -10.40 45.13 -16.48
C ALA A 733 -11.36 44.24 -17.33
N ALA A 734 -11.85 44.72 -18.47
CA ALA A 734 -12.94 44.07 -19.20
C ALA A 734 -12.59 43.45 -20.57
N GLU A 735 -11.34 43.46 -21.04
CA GLU A 735 -11.00 42.77 -22.29
C GLU A 735 -10.15 41.52 -22.07
N PRO A 736 -10.66 40.32 -22.38
CA PRO A 736 -9.85 39.12 -22.49
C PRO A 736 -9.03 39.22 -23.78
N HIS A 737 -7.70 39.24 -23.66
CA HIS A 737 -6.80 39.07 -24.80
C HIS A 737 -6.98 37.67 -25.41
N GLU A 738 -7.84 37.56 -26.42
CA GLU A 738 -7.90 36.47 -27.40
C GLU A 738 -6.62 36.45 -28.24
N GLU A 739 -5.51 35.94 -27.74
CA GLU A 739 -4.36 35.70 -28.62
C GLU A 739 -3.37 34.63 -28.14
N ILE A 740 -3.85 33.46 -27.70
CA ILE A 740 -3.05 32.22 -27.71
C ILE A 740 -3.94 31.03 -28.10
N ARG A 741 -4.33 30.99 -29.37
CA ARG A 741 -4.67 29.75 -30.09
C ARG A 741 -3.95 29.78 -31.43
N ARG A 742 -2.69 29.36 -31.44
CA ARG A 742 -2.00 28.75 -32.59
C ARG A 742 -0.69 28.12 -32.13
#